data_AF-A0A261PXS3-F1
#
_entry.id   AF-A0A261PXS3-F1
#
_cell.length_a   1.000
_cell.length_b   1.000
_cell.length_c   1.000
_cell.angle_alpha   90.00
_cell.angle_beta   90.00
_cell.angle_gamma   90.00
#
_symmetry.space_group_name_H-M   'P 1'
#
loop_
_entity.id
_entity.type
_entity.pdbx_description
1 polymer ?
#
loop_
_entity_poly.entity_id
_entity_poly.type
_entity_poly.pdbx_seq_one_letter_code
_entity_poly.pdbx_strand_id
1 'polypeptide(L)'
;MLIGLVKWFDIDKGFGVVGTPDGEEYFLHINSFITKPEKILKGTAIAFSPKTDKAKNRSSADNSRLVGIAEDWKAIFSYLGKSDSVRIEVEVTGRGKRGSPYRHKETQSFSLIGLSLKYFFKDKSEEEISNFITDYFDTDLDTKHFISYCELIENRLTKHFSSDIASSILNRVFSHFGKNLNEELLFGVWKQRKFKFISYNEIDDYEIPENVLKAHILEIGKTELNRILKFSFGSEFGSYYVNNKFSNIENLTSTEIKELYHFVEIEIEREKRKHQLDSLYVQKIETELTEKANELDTIRNSDDFNNYNRLLQLIPYQFTDIDKNKITEAIHQIVAQKCSDEYKAELWVKGIIKDTSFELVSKCFFDKDTQTEKRISILKKLKTDRQFELLKKYSDEFNFEKAFELLAGLLKKENSFDFSKVLFDSAFWKDKREIELIELFTNYVNTQSNDEQKYELFLKGYIKNVPQNIVRKNTHQLEKVDCKKIFKTISENKSFINEILTEKVTLDDTSSFSWLYDLAIEFLDQENFNSFDKKVFDTIEQSEYFKFWEIGKAKIFPQNKIEEILQDKFEHYTQINKWIENKATTTEEISEFLFSFLYKQILVTDRIIFYKQLNHIKYLLQLNELHLEKIKQINNDFYNVILWALDKENVVDFELLKQKFIYFAPDEQVRIIRKLFLLKANGQFDLTIEKLNELTRFDLDLYKTNLKFNPDIPIDISTYVVIKALFSYQQHNRFFVESELLTVVLNDLKLDKTRRFRLLNYFENCLGRQTANFNWSREGEIKKVNYGNNQFYFAISFPMGDKHWVHNRWGDREVYSPNPNFENLKKLVKRISGVKWNPNEKHWGVPSQYETEVLSFAKAQRFFLDFEGSKYANNIHLVDFKREDIPNGILFCEGRLANKPHELFKKEFWWCGGQPCFSKCETIHITDEWEKYTLLDFCEILNLNTDETNKMGDYIPKGHYYQFIALINRFNRLLDKLYCQDCNHILYPSDFGTSHFAAHTMVRFQCRNEACSNNDEIYLNHCLNGQCNCIIDSRVSKKCDNGLFICDNCGSCCSHKMLERRLSNLKLNGGYIHNSLVKCVNEKLGHLEKAEYFCYKCKSKMTETSNDIFQCLNCNVKYDTTKYKFKRPHIHLRQTRETTGNNGKSDELNDDDFDFPF
;
A
#
# COMPACT_ATOMS: atom_id res chain seq x y z
N MET A 1 27.82 -13.18 -43.14
CA MET A 1 27.11 -14.38 -42.64
C MET A 1 25.84 -13.94 -41.94
N LEU A 2 24.79 -14.75 -42.00
CA LEU A 2 23.58 -14.58 -41.20
C LEU A 2 23.67 -15.44 -39.94
N ILE A 3 22.94 -15.04 -38.89
CA ILE A 3 22.74 -15.85 -37.70
C ILE A 3 21.25 -16.13 -37.55
N GLY A 4 20.93 -17.38 -37.24
CA GLY A 4 19.56 -17.80 -36.94
C GLY A 4 19.53 -18.85 -35.84
N LEU A 5 18.33 -19.19 -35.39
CA LEU A 5 18.10 -20.23 -34.39
C LEU A 5 17.53 -21.48 -35.04
N VAL A 6 18.05 -22.65 -34.68
CA VAL A 6 17.52 -23.94 -35.13
C VAL A 6 16.09 -24.12 -34.61
N LYS A 7 15.12 -24.16 -35.53
CA LYS A 7 13.71 -24.46 -35.18
C LYS A 7 13.52 -25.94 -34.87
N TRP A 8 14.17 -26.81 -35.65
CA TRP A 8 14.24 -28.26 -35.46
C TRP A 8 15.41 -28.84 -36.25
N PHE A 9 15.92 -30.00 -35.80
CA PHE A 9 16.97 -30.75 -36.48
C PHE A 9 16.77 -32.25 -36.23
N ASP A 10 16.80 -33.04 -37.29
CA ASP A 10 16.69 -34.50 -37.27
C ASP A 10 18.11 -35.08 -37.36
N ILE A 11 18.58 -35.70 -36.27
CA ILE A 11 19.96 -36.18 -36.15
C ILE A 11 20.22 -37.41 -37.02
N ASP A 12 19.22 -38.27 -37.20
CA ASP A 12 19.33 -39.52 -37.95
C ASP A 12 19.39 -39.24 -39.45
N LYS A 13 18.61 -38.26 -39.91
CA LYS A 13 18.61 -37.83 -41.32
C LYS A 13 19.65 -36.76 -41.64
N GLY A 14 20.22 -36.13 -40.62
CA GLY A 14 21.27 -35.12 -40.75
C GLY A 14 20.80 -33.79 -41.35
N PHE A 15 19.53 -33.39 -41.18
CA PHE A 15 19.04 -32.09 -41.65
C PHE A 15 18.00 -31.44 -40.73
N GLY A 16 17.80 -30.13 -40.88
CA GLY A 16 16.92 -29.30 -40.07
C GLY A 16 16.58 -27.96 -40.72
N VAL A 17 16.01 -27.05 -39.93
CA VAL A 17 15.66 -25.69 -40.34
C VAL A 17 16.16 -24.67 -39.32
N VAL A 18 16.75 -23.60 -39.82
CA VAL A 18 17.15 -22.42 -39.06
C VAL A 18 16.23 -21.26 -39.40
N GLY A 19 15.70 -20.58 -38.39
CA GLY A 19 14.86 -19.39 -38.54
C GLY A 19 15.59 -18.11 -38.19
N THR A 20 15.28 -17.04 -38.91
CA THR A 20 15.76 -15.67 -38.67
C THR A 20 14.62 -14.74 -38.21
N PRO A 21 14.93 -13.57 -37.62
CA PRO A 21 13.92 -12.69 -37.02
C PRO A 21 12.95 -12.02 -38.02
N ASP A 22 13.35 -11.95 -39.29
CA ASP A 22 12.53 -11.51 -40.43
C ASP A 22 11.50 -12.56 -40.86
N GLY A 23 11.50 -13.74 -40.25
CA GLY A 23 10.58 -14.82 -40.56
C GLY A 23 11.06 -15.75 -41.66
N GLU A 24 12.25 -15.51 -42.23
CA GLU A 24 12.83 -16.41 -43.22
C GLU A 24 13.30 -17.73 -42.58
N GLU A 25 13.22 -18.80 -43.38
CA GLU A 25 13.63 -20.14 -42.99
C GLU A 25 14.66 -20.69 -43.96
N TYR A 26 15.74 -21.24 -43.39
CA TYR A 26 16.88 -21.77 -44.11
C TYR A 26 17.04 -23.26 -43.82
N PHE A 27 17.05 -24.06 -44.88
CA PHE A 27 17.34 -25.49 -44.76
C PHE A 27 18.79 -25.72 -44.33
N LEU A 28 18.99 -26.45 -43.24
CA LEU A 28 20.30 -26.73 -42.65
C LEU A 28 20.62 -28.21 -42.79
N HIS A 29 21.76 -28.55 -43.40
CA HIS A 29 22.21 -29.94 -43.50
C HIS A 29 23.50 -30.13 -42.68
N ILE A 30 23.70 -31.32 -42.09
CA ILE A 30 24.87 -31.61 -41.25
C ILE A 30 26.19 -31.48 -42.02
N ASN A 31 26.18 -31.81 -43.31
CA ASN A 31 27.34 -31.65 -44.20
C ASN A 31 27.61 -30.20 -44.61
N SER A 32 26.68 -29.28 -44.35
CA SER A 32 26.91 -27.85 -44.56
C SER A 32 27.76 -27.24 -43.44
N PHE A 33 28.02 -27.97 -42.35
CA PHE A 33 28.84 -27.50 -41.24
C PHE A 33 30.33 -27.58 -41.54
N ILE A 34 31.06 -26.49 -41.29
CA ILE A 34 32.52 -26.44 -41.45
C ILE A 34 33.20 -27.43 -40.50
N THR A 35 32.71 -27.48 -39.25
CA THR A 35 33.08 -28.49 -38.26
C THR A 35 31.79 -29.09 -37.71
N LYS A 36 31.66 -30.42 -37.77
CA LYS A 36 30.44 -31.11 -37.34
C LYS A 36 30.24 -30.92 -35.83
N PRO A 37 29.12 -30.30 -35.39
CA PRO A 37 28.85 -30.13 -33.97
C PRO A 37 28.45 -31.47 -33.33
N GLU A 38 28.89 -31.71 -32.10
CA GLU A 38 28.53 -32.94 -31.35
C GLU A 38 27.02 -33.07 -31.13
N LYS A 39 26.32 -31.93 -30.98
CA LYS A 39 24.87 -31.90 -30.79
C LYS A 39 24.27 -30.60 -31.31
N ILE A 40 23.14 -30.71 -32.02
CA ILE A 40 22.31 -29.58 -32.45
C ILE A 40 20.95 -29.70 -31.76
N LEU A 41 20.59 -28.70 -30.97
CA LEU A 41 19.31 -28.64 -30.24
C LEU A 41 18.41 -27.55 -30.83
N LYS A 42 17.11 -27.61 -30.51
CA LYS A 42 16.21 -26.49 -30.78
C LYS A 42 16.69 -25.25 -30.04
N GLY A 43 16.67 -24.10 -30.72
CA GLY A 43 17.20 -22.84 -30.20
C GLY A 43 18.73 -22.75 -30.22
N THR A 44 19.46 -23.71 -30.79
CA THR A 44 20.90 -23.55 -31.04
C THR A 44 21.13 -22.44 -32.05
N ALA A 45 22.01 -21.49 -31.72
CA ALA A 45 22.37 -20.38 -32.58
C ALA A 45 23.45 -20.82 -33.59
N ILE A 46 23.16 -20.61 -34.89
CA ILE A 46 24.00 -21.03 -36.01
C ILE A 46 24.34 -19.82 -36.85
N ALA A 47 25.63 -19.64 -37.16
CA ALA A 47 26.09 -18.72 -38.19
C ALA A 47 26.25 -19.46 -39.52
N PHE A 48 25.73 -18.88 -40.61
CA PHE A 48 25.70 -19.52 -41.93
C PHE A 48 25.74 -18.51 -43.08
N SER A 49 25.96 -19.01 -44.30
CA SER A 49 25.85 -18.25 -45.54
C SER A 49 24.56 -18.64 -46.27
N PRO A 50 23.63 -17.68 -46.52
CA PRO A 50 22.40 -17.97 -47.23
C PRO A 50 22.69 -18.31 -48.70
N LYS A 51 22.07 -19.37 -49.20
CA LYS A 51 22.17 -19.79 -50.61
C LYS A 51 20.82 -20.23 -51.14
N THR A 52 20.38 -19.62 -52.24
CA THR A 52 19.12 -19.96 -52.90
C THR A 52 19.32 -21.09 -53.90
N ASP A 53 18.71 -22.25 -53.67
CA ASP A 53 18.68 -23.33 -54.65
C ASP A 53 17.57 -23.08 -55.67
N LYS A 54 17.96 -22.59 -56.86
CA LYS A 54 17.03 -22.28 -57.97
C LYS A 54 16.27 -23.49 -58.51
N ALA A 55 16.78 -24.71 -58.32
CA ALA A 55 16.15 -25.93 -58.82
C ALA A 55 15.04 -26.45 -57.88
N LYS A 56 15.15 -26.18 -56.57
CA LYS A 56 14.18 -26.64 -55.55
C LYS A 56 13.33 -25.51 -54.95
N ASN A 57 13.60 -24.26 -55.34
CA ASN A 57 12.99 -23.04 -54.84
C ASN A 57 13.02 -22.93 -53.30
N ARG A 58 14.18 -23.21 -52.69
CA ARG A 58 14.39 -23.23 -51.23
C ARG A 58 15.68 -22.51 -50.85
N SER A 59 15.63 -21.74 -49.76
CA SER A 59 16.81 -21.12 -49.16
C SER A 59 17.52 -22.11 -48.23
N SER A 60 18.85 -22.18 -48.32
CA SER A 60 19.69 -23.11 -47.55
C SER A 60 20.77 -22.37 -46.77
N ALA A 61 21.15 -22.94 -45.63
CA ALA A 61 22.23 -22.49 -44.77
C ALA A 61 23.52 -23.27 -45.10
N ASP A 62 24.36 -22.68 -45.95
CA ASP A 62 25.65 -23.26 -46.38
C ASP A 62 26.80 -22.69 -45.52
N ASN A 63 27.94 -23.38 -45.44
CA ASN A 63 29.07 -22.98 -44.58
C ASN A 63 28.66 -22.67 -43.12
N SER A 64 27.84 -23.55 -42.53
CA SER A 64 27.27 -23.39 -41.19
C SER A 64 28.28 -23.69 -40.08
N ARG A 65 28.10 -23.06 -38.93
CA ARG A 65 28.86 -23.37 -37.70
C ARG A 65 28.13 -22.86 -36.46
N LEU A 66 28.47 -23.41 -35.29
CA LEU A 66 27.97 -22.88 -34.02
C LEU A 66 28.52 -21.46 -33.81
N VAL A 67 27.68 -20.60 -33.22
CA VAL A 67 28.11 -19.26 -32.80
C VAL A 67 29.13 -19.38 -31.67
N GLY A 68 30.29 -18.73 -31.83
CA GLY A 68 31.35 -18.75 -30.83
C GLY A 68 32.70 -18.20 -31.25
N ILE A 69 32.89 -17.74 -32.48
CA ILE A 69 34.16 -17.12 -32.94
C ILE A 69 33.98 -15.61 -33.11
N ALA A 70 35.08 -14.85 -33.11
CA ALA A 70 35.08 -13.38 -33.16
C ALA A 70 34.16 -12.80 -34.25
N GLU A 71 34.14 -13.40 -35.44
CA GLU A 71 33.35 -12.93 -36.58
C GLU A 71 31.83 -13.02 -36.35
N ASP A 72 31.37 -13.87 -35.43
CA ASP A 72 29.95 -13.96 -35.08
C ASP A 72 29.46 -12.74 -34.32
N TRP A 73 30.34 -12.17 -33.51
CA TRP A 73 29.96 -11.09 -32.60
C TRP A 73 29.33 -9.93 -33.38
N LYS A 74 29.96 -9.53 -34.49
CA LYS A 74 29.43 -8.52 -35.41
C LYS A 74 28.08 -8.91 -36.00
N ALA A 75 27.91 -10.18 -36.40
CA ALA A 75 26.66 -10.65 -36.96
C ALA A 75 25.52 -10.73 -35.92
N ILE A 76 25.83 -11.02 -34.66
CA ILE A 76 24.85 -10.99 -33.55
C ILE A 76 24.34 -9.55 -33.37
N PHE A 77 25.25 -8.59 -33.25
CA PHE A 77 24.90 -7.19 -32.98
C PHE A 77 24.43 -6.43 -34.22
N SER A 78 24.45 -7.02 -35.42
CA SER A 78 23.79 -6.45 -36.61
C SER A 78 22.25 -6.31 -36.46
N TYR A 79 21.68 -7.04 -35.49
CA TYR A 79 20.28 -6.97 -35.07
C TYR A 79 20.04 -6.03 -33.88
N LEU A 80 21.07 -5.37 -33.35
CA LEU A 80 20.92 -4.40 -32.28
C LEU A 80 20.02 -3.24 -32.75
N GLY A 81 18.99 -2.92 -31.96
CA GLY A 81 17.98 -1.92 -32.33
C GLY A 81 16.93 -2.40 -33.35
N LYS A 82 16.95 -3.67 -33.78
CA LYS A 82 15.95 -4.31 -34.65
C LYS A 82 15.19 -5.40 -33.89
N SER A 83 14.11 -5.92 -34.48
CA SER A 83 13.44 -7.11 -33.96
C SER A 83 14.39 -8.32 -34.04
N ASP A 84 14.67 -8.96 -32.91
CA ASP A 84 15.53 -10.15 -32.82
C ASP A 84 14.75 -11.42 -32.46
N SER A 85 13.41 -11.36 -32.51
CA SER A 85 12.54 -12.42 -32.03
C SER A 85 12.34 -13.52 -33.08
N VAL A 86 12.71 -14.76 -32.75
CA VAL A 86 12.51 -15.94 -33.61
C VAL A 86 11.48 -16.87 -32.99
N ARG A 87 10.45 -17.19 -33.76
CA ARG A 87 9.36 -18.11 -33.36
C ARG A 87 9.79 -19.56 -33.54
N ILE A 88 9.83 -20.31 -32.45
CA ILE A 88 10.23 -21.72 -32.42
C ILE A 88 9.12 -22.55 -31.78
N GLU A 89 8.74 -23.63 -32.46
CA GLU A 89 7.81 -24.62 -31.92
C GLU A 89 8.53 -25.46 -30.86
N VAL A 90 8.13 -25.24 -29.61
CA VAL A 90 8.60 -26.01 -28.46
C VAL A 90 7.50 -26.94 -27.99
N GLU A 91 7.92 -28.11 -27.51
CA GLU A 91 6.99 -29.02 -26.87
C GLU A 91 6.90 -28.67 -25.40
N VAL A 92 5.72 -28.20 -25.01
CA VAL A 92 5.42 -27.96 -23.61
C VAL A 92 4.76 -29.20 -23.07
N THR A 93 5.55 -29.93 -22.29
CA THR A 93 5.09 -31.06 -21.50
C THR A 93 4.63 -30.54 -20.16
N GLY A 94 3.32 -30.55 -19.97
CA GLY A 94 2.69 -30.29 -18.68
C GLY A 94 1.91 -31.52 -18.22
N ARG A 95 1.39 -31.46 -17.00
CA ARG A 95 0.36 -32.40 -16.56
C ARG A 95 -0.93 -31.62 -16.40
N GLY A 96 -2.00 -32.10 -17.02
CA GLY A 96 -3.33 -31.54 -16.81
C GLY A 96 -3.79 -31.75 -15.37
N LYS A 97 -4.92 -31.14 -14.97
CA LYS A 97 -5.51 -31.29 -13.62
C LYS A 97 -5.68 -32.76 -13.18
N ARG A 98 -5.83 -33.69 -14.12
CA ARG A 98 -5.97 -35.14 -13.90
C ARG A 98 -4.67 -35.95 -14.02
N GLY A 99 -3.52 -35.29 -14.05
CA GLY A 99 -2.22 -35.96 -14.12
C GLY A 99 -1.83 -36.50 -15.50
N SER A 100 -2.76 -36.52 -16.48
CA SER A 100 -2.47 -36.89 -17.87
C SER A 100 -1.34 -36.00 -18.41
N PRO A 101 -0.22 -36.59 -18.86
CA PRO A 101 0.80 -35.83 -19.56
C PRO A 101 0.17 -35.31 -20.84
N TYR A 102 0.02 -34.00 -20.95
CA TYR A 102 -0.25 -33.41 -22.26
C TYR A 102 1.07 -32.94 -22.83
N ARG A 103 1.28 -33.34 -24.07
CA ARG A 103 2.36 -32.84 -24.90
C ARG A 103 1.67 -32.09 -26.00
N HIS A 104 1.65 -30.77 -25.86
CA HIS A 104 1.19 -29.92 -26.93
C HIS A 104 2.36 -29.08 -27.40
N LYS A 105 2.28 -28.71 -28.67
CA LYS A 105 3.27 -27.88 -29.30
C LYS A 105 2.76 -26.45 -29.24
N GLU A 106 3.58 -25.56 -28.72
CA GLU A 106 3.30 -24.13 -28.78
C GLU A 106 4.48 -23.41 -29.41
N THR A 107 4.16 -22.33 -30.12
CA THR A 107 5.18 -21.48 -30.72
C THR A 107 5.58 -20.42 -29.71
N GLN A 108 6.80 -20.51 -29.19
CA GLN A 108 7.37 -19.50 -28.31
C GLN A 108 8.34 -18.60 -29.07
N SER A 109 8.44 -17.35 -28.65
CA SER A 109 9.37 -16.37 -29.21
C SER A 109 10.66 -16.34 -28.40
N PHE A 110 11.79 -16.50 -29.07
CA PHE A 110 13.12 -16.47 -28.47
C PHE A 110 13.95 -15.33 -29.03
N SER A 111 14.70 -14.64 -28.17
CA SER A 111 15.66 -13.59 -28.55
C SER A 111 16.87 -14.22 -29.25
N LEU A 112 17.06 -13.92 -30.54
CA LEU A 112 18.21 -14.34 -31.33
C LEU A 112 19.49 -13.84 -30.67
N ILE A 113 19.55 -12.57 -30.28
CA ILE A 113 20.74 -11.98 -29.65
C ILE A 113 21.01 -12.67 -28.31
N GLY A 114 19.96 -12.87 -27.49
CA GLY A 114 20.10 -13.46 -26.16
C GLY A 114 20.59 -14.91 -26.20
N LEU A 115 20.05 -15.75 -27.08
CA LEU A 115 20.53 -17.12 -27.23
C LEU A 115 21.90 -17.16 -27.90
N SER A 116 22.16 -16.32 -28.90
CA SER A 116 23.48 -16.28 -29.55
C SER A 116 24.59 -15.89 -28.58
N LEU A 117 24.37 -14.89 -27.71
CA LEU A 117 25.34 -14.52 -26.66
C LEU A 117 25.53 -15.64 -25.63
N LYS A 118 24.47 -16.37 -25.28
CA LYS A 118 24.57 -17.54 -24.40
C LYS A 118 25.49 -18.63 -24.98
N TYR A 119 25.40 -18.89 -26.29
CA TYR A 119 26.31 -19.81 -26.97
C TYR A 119 27.71 -19.21 -27.13
N PHE A 120 27.80 -17.91 -27.39
CA PHE A 120 29.07 -17.24 -27.57
C PHE A 120 29.92 -17.21 -26.29
N PHE A 121 29.32 -16.91 -25.14
CA PHE A 121 30.00 -16.89 -23.84
C PHE A 121 30.44 -18.27 -23.34
N LYS A 122 29.91 -19.33 -23.94
CA LYS A 122 30.25 -20.69 -23.58
C LYS A 122 31.74 -20.93 -23.81
N ASP A 123 32.39 -21.52 -22.82
CA ASP A 123 33.79 -21.95 -22.85
C ASP A 123 34.81 -20.78 -23.02
N LYS A 124 34.42 -19.54 -22.69
CA LYS A 124 35.29 -18.35 -22.67
C LYS A 124 35.55 -17.85 -21.25
N SER A 125 36.74 -17.35 -21.01
CA SER A 125 37.16 -16.69 -19.78
C SER A 125 36.57 -15.28 -19.63
N GLU A 126 36.60 -14.72 -18.41
CA GLU A 126 36.21 -13.33 -18.14
C GLU A 126 36.99 -12.34 -19.03
N GLU A 127 38.28 -12.59 -19.22
CA GLU A 127 39.15 -11.76 -20.04
C GLU A 127 38.78 -11.79 -21.52
N GLU A 128 38.54 -12.98 -22.08
CA GLU A 128 38.10 -13.10 -23.47
C GLU A 128 36.77 -12.39 -23.70
N ILE A 129 35.82 -12.53 -22.77
CA ILE A 129 34.50 -11.87 -22.89
C ILE A 129 34.62 -10.36 -22.77
N SER A 130 35.39 -9.86 -21.81
CA SER A 130 35.69 -8.43 -21.72
C SER A 130 36.30 -7.92 -23.01
N ASN A 131 37.29 -8.62 -23.57
CA ASN A 131 37.94 -8.23 -24.82
C ASN A 131 36.96 -8.22 -26.00
N PHE A 132 36.08 -9.21 -26.16
CA PHE A 132 35.06 -9.18 -27.23
C PHE A 132 34.10 -7.99 -27.12
N ILE A 133 33.73 -7.62 -25.89
CA ILE A 133 32.84 -6.48 -25.66
C ILE A 133 33.56 -5.17 -25.95
N THR A 134 34.81 -5.02 -25.49
CA THR A 134 35.61 -3.80 -25.70
C THR A 134 36.06 -3.66 -27.14
N ASP A 135 36.52 -4.74 -27.78
CA ASP A 135 36.96 -4.75 -29.18
C ASP A 135 35.82 -4.32 -30.10
N TYR A 136 34.61 -4.85 -29.91
CA TYR A 136 33.46 -4.46 -30.73
C TYR A 136 33.08 -2.98 -30.54
N PHE A 137 33.18 -2.48 -29.32
CA PHE A 137 33.02 -1.06 -29.04
C PHE A 137 34.09 -0.23 -29.78
N ASP A 138 35.35 -0.67 -29.75
CA ASP A 138 36.48 0.04 -30.36
C ASP A 138 36.47 0.00 -31.90
N THR A 139 35.94 -1.07 -32.52
CA THR A 139 36.11 -1.30 -33.97
C THR A 139 34.83 -1.22 -34.81
N ASP A 140 33.66 -1.56 -34.27
CA ASP A 140 32.47 -1.85 -35.09
C ASP A 140 31.15 -1.26 -34.61
N LEU A 141 31.05 -0.89 -33.33
CA LEU A 141 29.80 -0.39 -32.76
C LEU A 141 29.49 1.01 -33.30
N ASP A 142 28.38 1.10 -34.03
CA ASP A 142 27.81 2.38 -34.43
C ASP A 142 27.48 3.21 -33.18
N THR A 143 27.98 4.45 -33.15
CA THR A 143 27.90 5.35 -32.00
C THR A 143 26.46 5.53 -31.51
N LYS A 144 25.48 5.54 -32.42
CA LYS A 144 24.06 5.71 -32.08
C LYS A 144 23.47 4.56 -31.25
N HIS A 145 24.07 3.38 -31.26
CA HIS A 145 23.59 2.21 -30.53
C HIS A 145 24.35 1.97 -29.21
N PHE A 146 25.32 2.81 -28.86
CA PHE A 146 26.19 2.61 -27.69
C PHE A 146 25.40 2.36 -26.39
N ILE A 147 24.42 3.21 -26.09
CA ILE A 147 23.61 3.06 -24.86
C ILE A 147 22.81 1.75 -24.87
N SER A 148 22.18 1.40 -26.00
CA SER A 148 21.45 0.13 -26.15
C SER A 148 22.36 -1.08 -26.05
N TYR A 149 23.61 -0.96 -26.52
CA TYR A 149 24.63 -1.99 -26.38
C TYR A 149 25.00 -2.20 -24.90
N CYS A 150 25.31 -1.13 -24.16
CA CYS A 150 25.65 -1.21 -22.74
C CYS A 150 24.53 -1.85 -21.90
N GLU A 151 23.28 -1.43 -22.10
CA GLU A 151 22.12 -1.97 -21.37
C GLU A 151 21.90 -3.47 -21.66
N LEU A 152 22.07 -3.87 -22.91
CA LEU A 152 21.94 -5.26 -23.32
C LEU A 152 23.05 -6.14 -22.71
N ILE A 153 24.30 -5.69 -22.74
CA ILE A 153 25.44 -6.41 -22.18
C ILE A 153 25.29 -6.57 -20.65
N GLU A 154 24.95 -5.50 -19.94
CA GLU A 154 24.66 -5.52 -18.50
C GLU A 154 23.58 -6.54 -18.15
N ASN A 155 22.48 -6.56 -18.90
CA ASN A 155 21.39 -7.51 -18.69
C ASN A 155 21.78 -8.97 -18.98
N ARG A 156 22.62 -9.21 -19.99
CA ARG A 156 22.97 -10.57 -20.44
C ARG A 156 24.06 -11.18 -19.57
N LEU A 157 25.08 -10.42 -19.19
CA LEU A 157 26.13 -10.89 -18.30
C LEU A 157 25.56 -11.29 -16.93
N THR A 158 24.69 -10.46 -16.35
CA THR A 158 24.03 -10.74 -15.05
C THR A 158 23.10 -11.96 -15.07
N LYS A 159 22.60 -12.38 -16.25
CA LYS A 159 21.79 -13.60 -16.42
C LYS A 159 22.61 -14.85 -16.69
N HIS A 160 23.83 -14.71 -17.20
CA HIS A 160 24.66 -15.83 -17.64
C HIS A 160 25.71 -16.20 -16.59
N PHE A 161 26.22 -15.22 -15.84
CA PHE A 161 27.27 -15.39 -14.83
C PHE A 161 26.75 -15.09 -13.42
N SER A 162 27.49 -15.53 -12.39
CA SER A 162 27.21 -15.13 -11.00
C SER A 162 27.41 -13.62 -10.82
N SER A 163 26.84 -13.05 -9.75
CA SER A 163 26.95 -11.61 -9.46
C SER A 163 28.39 -11.11 -9.45
N ASP A 164 29.30 -11.90 -8.89
CA ASP A 164 30.70 -11.51 -8.69
C ASP A 164 31.46 -11.46 -10.03
N ILE A 165 31.24 -12.49 -10.87
CA ILE A 165 31.84 -12.59 -12.21
C ILE A 165 31.25 -11.51 -13.14
N ALA A 166 29.93 -11.34 -13.15
CA ALA A 166 29.27 -10.31 -13.97
C ALA A 166 29.75 -8.90 -13.58
N SER A 167 29.92 -8.63 -12.28
CA SER A 167 30.42 -7.33 -11.80
C SER A 167 31.89 -7.12 -12.16
N SER A 168 32.73 -8.16 -12.06
CA SER A 168 34.13 -8.15 -12.51
C SER A 168 34.23 -7.73 -13.99
N ILE A 169 33.48 -8.40 -14.86
CA ILE A 169 33.45 -8.12 -16.31
C ILE A 169 32.91 -6.70 -16.57
N LEU A 170 31.79 -6.31 -15.96
CA LEU A 170 31.17 -5.00 -16.18
C LEU A 170 32.05 -3.85 -15.72
N ASN A 171 32.74 -3.99 -14.58
CA ASN A 171 33.67 -2.98 -14.10
C ASN A 171 34.86 -2.82 -15.08
N ARG A 172 35.40 -3.93 -15.60
CA ARG A 172 36.48 -3.90 -16.61
C ARG A 172 36.00 -3.23 -17.90
N VAL A 173 34.81 -3.60 -18.38
CA VAL A 173 34.20 -3.08 -19.62
C VAL A 173 33.84 -1.60 -19.50
N PHE A 174 33.11 -1.17 -18.47
CA PHE A 174 32.71 0.23 -18.34
C PHE A 174 33.89 1.14 -17.98
N SER A 175 34.91 0.62 -17.30
CA SER A 175 36.18 1.35 -17.14
C SER A 175 36.90 1.52 -18.48
N HIS A 176 36.87 0.51 -19.35
CA HIS A 176 37.42 0.61 -20.71
C HIS A 176 36.63 1.62 -21.56
N PHE A 177 35.30 1.56 -21.55
CA PHE A 177 34.47 2.54 -22.27
C PHE A 177 34.75 3.96 -21.78
N GLY A 178 34.74 4.18 -20.47
CA GLY A 178 35.06 5.49 -19.87
C GLY A 178 36.40 6.08 -20.32
N LYS A 179 37.41 5.24 -20.63
CA LYS A 179 38.73 5.67 -21.10
C LYS A 179 38.82 5.89 -22.61
N ASN A 180 37.97 5.22 -23.40
CA ASN A 180 38.10 5.13 -24.85
C ASN A 180 36.91 5.74 -25.62
N LEU A 181 36.01 6.44 -24.93
CA LEU A 181 34.92 7.18 -25.57
C LEU A 181 35.45 8.36 -26.38
N ASN A 182 34.98 8.47 -27.61
CA ASN A 182 35.15 9.70 -28.39
C ASN A 182 34.22 10.81 -27.87
N GLU A 183 34.49 12.05 -28.30
CA GLU A 183 33.77 13.24 -27.82
C GLU A 183 32.26 13.16 -28.08
N GLU A 184 31.86 12.63 -29.24
CA GLU A 184 30.45 12.47 -29.66
C GLU A 184 29.68 11.53 -28.72
N LEU A 185 30.25 10.36 -28.43
CA LEU A 185 29.64 9.38 -27.55
C LEU A 185 29.61 9.87 -26.10
N LEU A 186 30.69 10.51 -25.65
CA LEU A 186 30.77 11.09 -24.32
C LEU A 186 29.67 12.14 -24.13
N PHE A 187 29.45 13.00 -25.14
CA PHE A 187 28.35 13.95 -25.14
C PHE A 187 26.98 13.25 -25.12
N GLY A 188 26.79 12.19 -25.91
CA GLY A 188 25.55 11.41 -25.93
C GLY A 188 25.20 10.77 -24.58
N VAL A 189 26.18 10.16 -23.91
CA VAL A 189 26.04 9.59 -22.56
C VAL A 189 25.72 10.68 -21.53
N TRP A 190 26.43 11.80 -21.62
CA TRP A 190 26.25 12.94 -20.73
C TRP A 190 24.85 13.57 -20.88
N LYS A 191 24.39 13.73 -22.12
CA LYS A 191 23.06 14.28 -22.44
C LYS A 191 21.93 13.43 -21.87
N GLN A 192 22.08 12.10 -21.90
CA GLN A 192 21.07 11.13 -21.40
C GLN A 192 21.24 10.72 -19.92
N ARG A 193 22.25 11.26 -19.22
CA ARG A 193 22.55 10.96 -17.80
C ARG A 193 22.84 9.48 -17.50
N LYS A 194 23.52 8.77 -18.40
CA LYS A 194 23.83 7.33 -18.26
C LYS A 194 25.27 7.10 -17.75
N PHE A 195 25.67 7.81 -16.69
CA PHE A 195 27.07 7.91 -16.25
C PHE A 195 27.69 6.59 -15.76
N LYS A 196 26.87 5.62 -15.33
CA LYS A 196 27.36 4.29 -14.96
C LYS A 196 28.13 3.57 -16.07
N PHE A 197 27.80 3.85 -17.34
CA PHE A 197 28.47 3.22 -18.50
C PHE A 197 29.88 3.73 -18.74
N ILE A 198 30.27 4.81 -18.06
CA ILE A 198 31.62 5.36 -18.05
C ILE A 198 32.30 5.15 -16.69
N SER A 199 31.77 4.22 -15.88
CA SER A 199 32.27 3.91 -14.54
C SER A 199 32.21 5.10 -13.56
N TYR A 200 31.28 6.03 -13.76
CA TYR A 200 31.03 7.14 -12.85
C TYR A 200 29.78 6.85 -12.00
N ASN A 201 30.00 6.69 -10.69
CA ASN A 201 29.00 6.21 -9.71
C ASN A 201 28.57 7.28 -8.68
N GLU A 202 28.95 8.55 -8.88
CA GLU A 202 28.58 9.64 -7.97
C GLU A 202 27.12 10.07 -8.17
N ILE A 203 26.53 10.71 -7.15
CA ILE A 203 25.15 11.21 -7.15
C ILE A 203 25.02 12.49 -8.00
N ASP A 204 26.14 13.17 -8.26
CA ASP A 204 26.20 14.46 -8.96
C ASP A 204 26.29 14.33 -10.49
N ASP A 205 26.08 15.44 -11.22
CA ASP A 205 26.17 15.48 -12.69
C ASP A 205 27.64 15.34 -13.12
N TYR A 206 27.91 14.58 -14.18
CA TYR A 206 29.28 14.39 -14.68
C TYR A 206 29.77 15.66 -15.38
N GLU A 207 30.85 16.26 -14.86
CA GLU A 207 31.49 17.42 -15.47
C GLU A 207 32.27 17.01 -16.74
N ILE A 208 31.58 17.05 -17.89
CA ILE A 208 32.14 16.71 -19.21
C ILE A 208 33.17 17.78 -19.65
N PRO A 209 34.26 17.41 -20.36
CA PRO A 209 35.28 18.37 -20.77
C PRO A 209 34.73 19.53 -21.64
N GLU A 210 35.20 20.74 -21.38
CA GLU A 210 34.74 21.96 -22.03
C GLU A 210 34.88 21.92 -23.58
N ASN A 211 35.97 21.35 -24.09
CA ASN A 211 36.21 21.21 -25.54
C ASN A 211 35.11 20.38 -26.24
N VAL A 212 34.60 19.34 -25.58
CA VAL A 212 33.52 18.50 -26.12
C VAL A 212 32.23 19.32 -26.24
N LEU A 213 31.93 20.13 -25.22
CA LEU A 213 30.79 21.06 -25.26
C LEU A 213 30.95 22.12 -26.35
N LYS A 214 32.18 22.62 -26.58
CA LYS A 214 32.47 23.58 -27.66
C LYS A 214 32.28 22.96 -29.05
N ALA A 215 32.65 21.69 -29.23
CA ALA A 215 32.45 20.96 -30.49
C ALA A 215 30.96 20.74 -30.81
N HIS A 216 30.14 20.49 -29.77
CA HIS A 216 28.69 20.26 -29.91
C HIS A 216 27.84 21.49 -29.58
N ILE A 217 28.39 22.70 -29.76
CA ILE A 217 27.75 23.95 -29.30
C ILE A 217 26.37 24.22 -29.91
N LEU A 218 26.11 23.70 -31.12
CA LEU A 218 24.82 23.82 -31.79
C LEU A 218 23.74 22.91 -31.20
N GLU A 219 24.12 21.84 -30.49
CA GLU A 219 23.21 20.85 -29.90
C GLU A 219 22.87 21.13 -28.43
N ILE A 220 23.51 22.16 -27.85
CA ILE A 220 23.30 22.60 -26.47
C ILE A 220 22.10 23.53 -26.42
N GLY A 221 21.01 23.04 -25.82
CA GLY A 221 19.83 23.82 -25.52
C GLY A 221 19.87 24.43 -24.12
N LYS A 222 18.77 25.08 -23.73
CA LYS A 222 18.64 25.74 -22.43
C LYS A 222 18.79 24.78 -21.25
N THR A 223 18.28 23.56 -21.38
CA THR A 223 18.33 22.52 -20.34
C THR A 223 19.75 22.05 -20.09
N GLU A 224 20.53 21.86 -21.16
CA GLU A 224 21.94 21.47 -21.09
C GLU A 224 22.78 22.61 -20.55
N LEU A 225 22.54 23.85 -21.02
CA LEU A 225 23.27 25.03 -20.58
C LEU A 225 23.11 25.28 -19.07
N ASN A 226 21.91 25.10 -18.52
CA ASN A 226 21.68 25.20 -17.08
C ASN A 226 22.46 24.16 -16.24
N ARG A 227 22.77 23.00 -16.83
CA ARG A 227 23.63 21.99 -16.19
C ARG A 227 25.09 22.43 -16.27
N ILE A 228 25.53 22.88 -17.45
CA ILE A 228 26.90 23.33 -17.71
C ILE A 228 27.28 24.51 -16.82
N LEU A 229 26.34 25.43 -16.54
CA LEU A 229 26.56 26.57 -15.64
C LEU A 229 26.95 26.17 -14.20
N LYS A 230 26.74 24.91 -13.80
CA LYS A 230 27.12 24.40 -12.49
C LYS A 230 28.52 23.77 -12.48
N PHE A 231 29.16 23.62 -13.63
CA PHE A 231 30.51 23.07 -13.76
C PHE A 231 31.55 24.11 -13.41
N SER A 232 32.77 23.65 -13.10
CA SER A 232 33.88 24.53 -12.68
C SER A 232 34.20 25.65 -13.69
N PHE A 233 34.04 25.36 -14.99
CA PHE A 233 34.25 26.30 -16.10
C PHE A 233 32.94 26.92 -16.65
N GLY A 234 31.80 26.63 -16.01
CA GLY A 234 30.46 26.93 -16.57
C GLY A 234 30.21 28.40 -16.90
N SER A 235 30.74 29.32 -16.09
CA SER A 235 30.64 30.77 -16.29
C SER A 235 31.42 31.26 -17.53
N GLU A 236 32.64 30.76 -17.71
CA GLU A 236 33.49 31.08 -18.87
C GLU A 236 32.90 30.49 -20.17
N PHE A 237 32.41 29.25 -20.10
CA PHE A 237 31.73 28.61 -21.23
C PHE A 237 30.44 29.35 -21.62
N GLY A 238 29.66 29.81 -20.64
CA GLY A 238 28.48 30.64 -20.88
C GLY A 238 28.81 31.90 -21.69
N SER A 239 29.89 32.60 -21.33
CA SER A 239 30.38 33.79 -22.04
C SER A 239 30.85 33.45 -23.46
N TYR A 240 31.55 32.32 -23.63
CA TYR A 240 31.95 31.82 -24.96
C TYR A 240 30.73 31.50 -25.85
N TYR A 241 29.71 30.85 -25.29
CA TYR A 241 28.47 30.50 -25.97
C TYR A 241 27.71 31.75 -26.47
N VAL A 242 27.59 32.77 -25.62
CA VAL A 242 26.96 34.05 -25.98
C VAL A 242 27.75 34.76 -27.08
N ASN A 243 29.07 34.89 -26.95
CA ASN A 243 29.88 35.58 -27.97
C ASN A 243 29.83 34.91 -29.34
N ASN A 244 29.75 33.58 -29.41
CA ASN A 244 29.61 32.86 -30.67
C ASN A 244 28.29 33.23 -31.40
N LYS A 245 27.19 33.39 -30.65
CA LYS A 245 25.87 33.81 -31.17
C LYS A 245 25.82 35.26 -31.65
N PHE A 246 26.71 36.13 -31.15
CA PHE A 246 26.69 37.58 -31.44
C PHE A 246 27.69 38.04 -32.51
N SER A 247 28.46 37.12 -33.09
CA SER A 247 29.61 37.42 -33.96
C SER A 247 29.29 38.17 -35.28
N ASN A 248 28.01 38.27 -35.71
CA ASN A 248 27.58 38.93 -36.95
C ASN A 248 26.41 39.94 -36.77
N ILE A 249 26.31 40.57 -35.60
CA ILE A 249 25.12 41.35 -35.20
C ILE A 249 24.73 42.52 -36.12
N GLU A 250 25.69 43.20 -36.76
CA GLU A 250 25.43 44.42 -37.56
C GLU A 250 24.68 44.17 -38.87
N ASN A 251 24.70 42.93 -39.38
CA ASN A 251 24.04 42.54 -40.64
C ASN A 251 22.65 41.92 -40.42
N LEU A 252 22.21 41.81 -39.16
CA LEU A 252 20.96 41.18 -38.79
C LEU A 252 19.78 42.13 -39.01
N THR A 253 18.65 41.56 -39.42
CA THR A 253 17.36 42.24 -39.48
C THR A 253 16.84 42.56 -38.07
N SER A 254 15.88 43.47 -37.98
CA SER A 254 15.16 43.78 -36.74
C SER A 254 14.55 42.52 -36.07
N THR A 255 14.19 41.50 -36.85
CA THR A 255 13.64 40.23 -36.34
C THR A 255 14.72 39.33 -35.73
N GLU A 256 15.88 39.21 -36.39
CA GLU A 256 16.99 38.38 -35.93
C GLU A 256 17.68 38.97 -34.68
N ILE A 257 17.75 40.31 -34.58
CA ILE A 257 18.27 40.99 -33.38
C ILE A 257 17.40 40.67 -32.13
N LYS A 258 16.09 40.52 -32.31
CA LYS A 258 15.15 40.23 -31.22
C LYS A 258 15.39 38.86 -30.58
N GLU A 259 15.77 37.84 -31.37
CA GLU A 259 16.01 36.48 -30.87
C GLU A 259 17.25 36.39 -29.97
N LEU A 260 18.22 37.30 -30.15
CA LEU A 260 19.47 37.33 -29.38
C LEU A 260 19.28 37.74 -27.92
N TYR A 261 18.18 38.39 -27.55
CA TYR A 261 17.90 38.78 -26.16
C TYR A 261 17.86 37.60 -25.19
N HIS A 262 17.46 36.39 -25.63
CA HIS A 262 17.37 35.23 -24.74
C HIS A 262 18.72 34.76 -24.19
N PHE A 263 19.81 35.08 -24.90
CA PHE A 263 21.15 34.66 -24.53
C PHE A 263 21.87 35.67 -23.63
N VAL A 264 21.36 36.90 -23.55
CA VAL A 264 21.95 37.99 -22.73
C VAL A 264 21.88 37.67 -21.22
N GLU A 265 20.89 36.88 -20.78
CA GLU A 265 20.74 36.50 -19.37
C GLU A 265 21.85 35.57 -18.86
N ILE A 266 22.62 34.93 -19.74
CA ILE A 266 23.64 33.93 -19.38
C ILE A 266 25.04 34.55 -19.31
N GLU A 267 25.22 35.75 -19.87
CA GLU A 267 26.49 36.48 -19.91
C GLU A 267 26.90 37.03 -18.52
N ILE A 268 28.20 37.30 -18.33
CA ILE A 268 28.72 37.94 -17.11
C ILE A 268 28.55 39.48 -17.19
N GLU A 269 28.87 40.11 -18.33
CA GLU A 269 28.70 41.56 -18.58
C GLU A 269 27.31 41.90 -19.18
N ARG A 270 26.24 41.45 -18.52
CA ARG A 270 24.84 41.51 -19.04
C ARG A 270 24.40 42.90 -19.47
N GLU A 271 24.61 43.90 -18.62
CA GLU A 271 24.10 45.26 -18.83
C GLU A 271 24.73 45.94 -20.06
N LYS A 272 26.03 45.76 -20.24
CA LYS A 272 26.79 46.34 -21.36
C LYS A 272 26.39 45.72 -22.69
N ARG A 273 26.21 44.39 -22.73
CA ARG A 273 25.77 43.66 -23.93
C ARG A 273 24.32 44.01 -24.28
N LYS A 274 23.45 44.13 -23.27
CA LYS A 274 22.05 44.55 -23.44
C LYS A 274 21.94 45.97 -24.02
N HIS A 275 22.68 46.93 -23.47
CA HIS A 275 22.67 48.31 -23.97
C HIS A 275 23.11 48.42 -25.44
N GLN A 276 24.11 47.65 -25.86
CA GLN A 276 24.56 47.61 -27.25
C GLN A 276 23.47 47.07 -28.19
N LEU A 277 22.74 46.03 -27.76
CA LEU A 277 21.63 45.43 -28.51
C LEU A 277 20.43 46.39 -28.61
N ASP A 278 20.08 47.06 -27.51
CA ASP A 278 18.97 48.02 -27.42
C ASP A 278 19.15 49.19 -28.40
N SER A 279 20.35 49.80 -28.43
CA SER A 279 20.63 50.96 -29.28
C SER A 279 20.53 50.65 -30.78
N LEU A 280 21.05 49.50 -31.22
CA LEU A 280 21.01 49.07 -32.63
C LEU A 280 19.57 48.75 -33.06
N TYR A 281 18.79 48.13 -32.18
CA TYR A 281 17.42 47.74 -32.50
C TYR A 281 16.49 48.95 -32.67
N VAL A 282 16.62 49.98 -31.83
CA VAL A 282 15.84 51.23 -31.92
C VAL A 282 16.09 51.95 -33.24
N GLN A 283 17.36 52.15 -33.61
CA GLN A 283 17.73 52.88 -34.82
C GLN A 283 17.19 52.21 -36.10
N LYS A 284 17.19 50.87 -36.15
CA LYS A 284 16.73 50.12 -37.32
C LYS A 284 15.23 50.24 -37.53
N ILE A 285 14.46 50.14 -36.45
CA ILE A 285 13.00 50.27 -36.47
C ILE A 285 12.53 51.69 -36.82
N GLU A 286 13.15 52.73 -36.24
CA GLU A 286 12.78 54.13 -36.52
C GLU A 286 12.85 54.45 -38.02
N THR A 287 13.89 53.94 -38.69
CA THR A 287 14.09 54.11 -40.14
C THR A 287 13.02 53.37 -40.94
N GLU A 288 12.81 52.08 -40.65
CA GLU A 288 11.86 51.21 -41.38
C GLU A 288 10.39 51.70 -41.29
N LEU A 289 9.98 52.29 -40.17
CA LEU A 289 8.60 52.74 -39.96
C LEU A 289 8.32 54.13 -40.54
N THR A 290 9.31 55.01 -40.55
CA THR A 290 9.16 56.36 -41.10
C THR A 290 9.05 56.33 -42.63
N GLU A 291 9.79 55.44 -43.30
CA GLU A 291 9.66 55.20 -44.74
C GLU A 291 8.25 54.73 -45.10
N LYS A 292 7.74 53.73 -44.37
CA LYS A 292 6.38 53.21 -44.54
C LYS A 292 5.27 54.24 -44.22
N ALA A 293 5.50 55.16 -43.28
CA ALA A 293 4.52 56.21 -42.95
C ALA A 293 4.27 57.18 -44.11
N ASN A 294 5.32 57.52 -44.85
CA ASN A 294 5.25 58.48 -45.96
C ASN A 294 4.45 57.94 -47.15
N GLU A 295 4.43 56.62 -47.33
CA GLU A 295 3.71 55.90 -48.39
C GLU A 295 2.19 55.81 -48.17
N LEU A 296 1.65 56.27 -47.02
CA LEU A 296 0.21 56.21 -46.71
C LEU A 296 -0.63 57.25 -47.48
N ASP A 297 -1.83 56.85 -47.91
CA ASP A 297 -2.86 57.68 -48.57
C ASP A 297 -3.59 58.67 -47.61
N THR A 298 -4.43 59.57 -48.16
CA THR A 298 -5.26 60.52 -47.37
C THR A 298 -6.26 59.78 -46.48
N ILE A 299 -6.34 60.14 -45.20
CA ILE A 299 -7.23 59.51 -44.21
C ILE A 299 -8.63 60.13 -44.29
N ARG A 300 -9.60 59.34 -44.75
CA ARG A 300 -11.00 59.78 -44.93
C ARG A 300 -11.98 58.98 -44.08
N ASN A 301 -11.59 57.80 -43.63
CA ASN A 301 -12.45 56.88 -42.88
C ASN A 301 -11.62 56.01 -41.90
N SER A 302 -12.30 55.10 -41.20
CA SER A 302 -11.65 54.20 -40.24
C SER A 302 -10.69 53.19 -40.87
N ASP A 303 -10.90 52.78 -42.11
CA ASP A 303 -10.04 51.82 -42.79
C ASP A 303 -8.72 52.47 -43.22
N ASP A 304 -8.77 53.70 -43.70
CA ASP A 304 -7.57 54.50 -44.00
C ASP A 304 -6.76 54.76 -42.71
N PHE A 305 -7.44 55.06 -41.60
CA PHE A 305 -6.81 55.27 -40.29
C PHE A 305 -6.24 53.96 -39.69
N ASN A 306 -6.80 52.80 -40.04
CA ASN A 306 -6.30 51.50 -39.59
C ASN A 306 -4.93 51.18 -40.18
N ASN A 307 -4.62 51.63 -41.41
CA ASN A 307 -3.28 51.46 -41.98
C ASN A 307 -2.21 52.24 -41.19
N TYR A 308 -2.58 53.39 -40.65
CA TYR A 308 -1.76 54.15 -39.70
C TYR A 308 -1.62 53.46 -38.33
N ASN A 309 -2.72 52.93 -37.75
CA ASN A 309 -2.62 52.20 -36.49
C ASN A 309 -1.76 50.94 -36.62
N ARG A 310 -1.86 50.23 -37.75
CA ARG A 310 -1.02 49.07 -38.08
C ARG A 310 0.45 49.46 -38.13
N LEU A 311 0.77 50.65 -38.65
CA LEU A 311 2.12 51.17 -38.68
C LEU A 311 2.69 51.42 -37.27
N LEU A 312 1.91 52.06 -36.38
CA LEU A 312 2.34 52.30 -34.99
C LEU A 312 2.48 51.00 -34.18
N GLN A 313 1.70 49.96 -34.49
CA GLN A 313 1.82 48.65 -33.86
C GLN A 313 3.12 47.91 -34.18
N LEU A 314 3.83 48.32 -35.24
CA LEU A 314 5.13 47.76 -35.58
C LEU A 314 6.27 48.32 -34.71
N ILE A 315 6.01 49.35 -33.89
CA ILE A 315 6.97 49.82 -32.89
C ILE A 315 7.11 48.77 -31.78
N PRO A 316 8.30 48.22 -31.52
CA PRO A 316 8.49 47.22 -30.48
C PRO A 316 8.09 47.72 -29.10
N TYR A 317 7.26 46.95 -28.41
CA TYR A 317 6.79 47.26 -27.05
C TYR A 317 7.93 47.39 -26.02
N GLN A 318 9.10 46.80 -26.29
CA GLN A 318 10.25 46.78 -25.40
C GLN A 318 11.07 48.09 -25.41
N PHE A 319 10.77 49.01 -26.32
CA PHE A 319 11.42 50.33 -26.35
C PHE A 319 10.99 51.20 -25.18
N THR A 320 11.88 52.11 -24.78
CA THR A 320 11.57 53.08 -23.73
C THR A 320 10.47 54.02 -24.20
N ASP A 321 9.75 54.64 -23.27
CA ASP A 321 8.71 55.62 -23.61
C ASP A 321 9.29 56.80 -24.38
N ILE A 322 10.56 57.16 -24.12
CA ILE A 322 11.27 58.21 -24.85
C ILE A 322 11.44 57.81 -26.33
N ASP A 323 11.92 56.60 -26.61
CA ASP A 323 12.14 56.10 -27.97
C ASP A 323 10.82 55.90 -28.73
N LYS A 324 9.80 55.34 -28.06
CA LYS A 324 8.46 55.18 -28.63
C LYS A 324 7.83 56.52 -28.97
N ASN A 325 7.89 57.48 -28.06
CA ASN A 325 7.32 58.81 -28.27
C ASN A 325 8.02 59.52 -29.42
N LYS A 326 9.34 59.42 -29.50
CA LYS A 326 10.12 59.98 -30.61
C LYS A 326 9.65 59.45 -31.98
N ILE A 327 9.50 58.13 -32.11
CA ILE A 327 9.03 57.50 -33.36
C ILE A 327 7.55 57.85 -33.64
N THR A 328 6.71 57.82 -32.60
CA THR A 328 5.27 58.08 -32.71
C THR A 328 4.97 59.52 -33.12
N GLU A 329 5.68 60.49 -32.55
CA GLU A 329 5.49 61.92 -32.85
C GLU A 329 5.88 62.26 -34.29
N ALA A 330 6.94 61.63 -34.82
CA ALA A 330 7.33 61.76 -36.23
C ALA A 330 6.23 61.26 -37.17
N ILE A 331 5.55 60.16 -36.82
CA ILE A 331 4.44 59.58 -37.62
C ILE A 331 3.16 60.43 -37.47
N HIS A 332 2.83 60.90 -36.26
CA HIS A 332 1.64 61.71 -35.98
C HIS A 332 1.59 63.02 -36.79
N GLN A 333 2.73 63.69 -36.95
CA GLN A 333 2.83 64.93 -37.72
C GLN A 333 2.49 64.73 -39.20
N ILE A 334 2.89 63.59 -39.78
CA ILE A 334 2.60 63.24 -41.18
C ILE A 334 1.09 62.96 -41.37
N VAL A 335 0.46 62.32 -40.39
CA VAL A 335 -0.95 61.87 -40.44
C VAL A 335 -1.93 63.03 -40.25
N ALA A 336 -1.62 63.98 -39.36
CA ALA A 336 -2.45 65.16 -39.13
C ALA A 336 -2.56 66.05 -40.39
N GLN A 337 -1.55 66.05 -41.26
CA GLN A 337 -1.55 66.79 -42.52
C GLN A 337 -2.36 66.11 -43.64
N LYS A 338 -2.65 64.81 -43.51
CA LYS A 338 -3.28 63.98 -44.55
C LYS A 338 -4.76 63.62 -44.26
N CYS A 339 -5.51 64.33 -43.39
CA CYS A 339 -6.89 63.97 -42.98
C CYS A 339 -8.01 64.83 -43.61
N SER A 340 -9.18 64.22 -43.92
CA SER A 340 -10.40 64.92 -44.39
C SER A 340 -11.21 65.58 -43.27
N ASP A 341 -12.10 66.52 -43.64
CA ASP A 341 -12.93 67.31 -42.71
C ASP A 341 -13.97 66.46 -41.95
N GLU A 342 -14.59 65.47 -42.59
CA GLU A 342 -15.60 64.63 -41.93
C GLU A 342 -15.01 63.75 -40.82
N TYR A 343 -13.73 63.37 -40.94
CA TYR A 343 -13.03 62.52 -39.97
C TYR A 343 -12.35 63.31 -38.84
N LYS A 344 -12.41 64.66 -38.87
CA LYS A 344 -11.83 65.51 -37.81
C LYS A 344 -12.49 65.30 -36.45
N ALA A 345 -13.79 65.07 -36.38
CA ALA A 345 -14.46 64.74 -35.12
C ALA A 345 -13.88 63.46 -34.49
N GLU A 346 -13.51 62.48 -35.33
CA GLU A 346 -12.87 61.23 -34.90
C GLU A 346 -11.45 61.47 -34.35
N LEU A 347 -10.62 62.22 -35.10
CA LEU A 347 -9.27 62.57 -34.66
C LEU A 347 -9.27 63.44 -33.40
N TRP A 348 -10.29 64.29 -33.24
CA TRP A 348 -10.47 65.10 -32.03
C TRP A 348 -10.83 64.23 -30.84
N VAL A 349 -11.78 63.30 -30.96
CA VAL A 349 -12.10 62.34 -29.90
C VAL A 349 -10.84 61.53 -29.52
N LYS A 350 -10.01 61.16 -30.50
CA LYS A 350 -8.74 60.42 -30.31
C LYS A 350 -7.56 61.27 -29.81
N GLY A 351 -7.72 62.59 -29.65
CA GLY A 351 -6.69 63.49 -29.10
C GLY A 351 -5.54 63.82 -30.05
N ILE A 352 -5.65 63.47 -31.33
CA ILE A 352 -4.63 63.72 -32.37
C ILE A 352 -4.71 65.18 -32.86
N ILE A 353 -5.90 65.78 -32.83
CA ILE A 353 -6.12 67.20 -33.11
C ILE A 353 -6.80 67.91 -31.93
N LYS A 354 -6.62 69.24 -31.83
CA LYS A 354 -7.01 70.02 -30.63
C LYS A 354 -8.48 70.47 -30.57
N ASP A 355 -9.14 70.81 -31.70
CA ASP A 355 -10.51 71.40 -31.70
C ASP A 355 -11.44 70.86 -32.82
N THR A 356 -12.78 70.84 -32.60
CA THR A 356 -13.85 70.49 -33.57
C THR A 356 -15.24 71.08 -33.18
N SER A 357 -16.28 71.04 -34.04
CA SER A 357 -17.60 71.68 -33.80
C SER A 357 -18.68 70.80 -33.12
N PHE A 358 -19.59 71.40 -32.32
CA PHE A 358 -20.61 70.65 -31.54
C PHE A 358 -21.65 69.93 -32.41
N GLU A 359 -22.01 70.47 -33.57
CA GLU A 359 -22.97 69.84 -34.49
C GLU A 359 -22.41 68.54 -35.10
N LEU A 360 -21.11 68.52 -35.43
CA LEU A 360 -20.42 67.31 -35.90
C LEU A 360 -20.29 66.29 -34.78
N VAL A 361 -20.05 66.74 -33.54
CA VAL A 361 -19.96 65.89 -32.35
C VAL A 361 -21.32 65.27 -31.99
N SER A 362 -22.41 66.03 -32.08
CA SER A 362 -23.77 65.54 -31.80
C SER A 362 -24.24 64.53 -32.86
N LYS A 363 -23.97 64.80 -34.15
CA LYS A 363 -24.20 63.82 -35.24
C LYS A 363 -23.40 62.54 -34.99
N CYS A 364 -22.13 62.67 -34.60
CA CYS A 364 -21.31 61.51 -34.25
C CYS A 364 -21.84 60.77 -33.02
N PHE A 365 -22.44 61.44 -32.03
CA PHE A 365 -22.94 60.81 -30.81
C PHE A 365 -24.16 59.91 -31.05
N PHE A 366 -25.09 60.36 -31.89
CA PHE A 366 -26.32 59.61 -32.24
C PHE A 366 -26.18 58.75 -33.49
N ASP A 367 -25.01 58.72 -34.13
CA ASP A 367 -24.75 57.78 -35.20
C ASP A 367 -24.95 56.34 -34.68
N LYS A 368 -25.65 55.52 -35.47
CA LYS A 368 -26.00 54.14 -35.13
C LYS A 368 -24.76 53.28 -34.91
N ASP A 369 -23.66 53.61 -35.59
CA ASP A 369 -22.40 52.87 -35.54
C ASP A 369 -21.46 53.36 -34.43
N THR A 370 -21.84 54.41 -33.69
CA THR A 370 -21.02 54.93 -32.59
C THR A 370 -21.10 54.02 -31.37
N GLN A 371 -19.94 53.61 -30.85
CA GLN A 371 -19.84 52.77 -29.67
C GLN A 371 -20.00 53.56 -28.35
N THR A 372 -20.43 52.88 -27.28
CA THR A 372 -20.65 53.47 -25.94
C THR A 372 -19.43 54.21 -25.40
N GLU A 373 -18.22 53.66 -25.55
CA GLU A 373 -16.99 54.32 -25.09
C GLU A 373 -16.69 55.63 -25.82
N LYS A 374 -17.07 55.71 -27.09
CA LYS A 374 -16.93 56.89 -27.92
C LYS A 374 -17.95 57.96 -27.50
N ARG A 375 -19.20 57.56 -27.23
CA ARG A 375 -20.23 58.42 -26.61
C ARG A 375 -19.75 59.00 -25.27
N ILE A 376 -19.14 58.19 -24.41
CA ILE A 376 -18.57 58.65 -23.13
C ILE A 376 -17.42 59.65 -23.36
N SER A 377 -16.53 59.39 -24.31
CA SER A 377 -15.38 60.26 -24.61
C SER A 377 -15.83 61.61 -25.19
N ILE A 378 -16.93 61.60 -25.95
CA ILE A 378 -17.63 62.81 -26.39
C ILE A 378 -18.18 63.57 -25.18
N LEU A 379 -18.96 62.92 -24.30
CA LEU A 379 -19.54 63.56 -23.11
C LEU A 379 -18.47 64.20 -22.21
N LYS A 380 -17.32 63.52 -22.01
CA LYS A 380 -16.22 64.01 -21.17
C LYS A 380 -15.60 65.33 -21.67
N LYS A 381 -15.63 65.58 -22.98
CA LYS A 381 -15.09 66.82 -23.57
C LYS A 381 -16.11 67.96 -23.63
N LEU A 382 -17.37 67.70 -23.25
CA LEU A 382 -18.49 68.66 -23.28
C LEU A 382 -18.80 69.22 -21.89
N LYS A 383 -19.53 70.33 -21.84
CA LYS A 383 -20.03 70.96 -20.60
C LYS A 383 -21.33 70.28 -20.11
N THR A 384 -21.64 70.42 -18.82
CA THR A 384 -22.74 69.74 -18.10
C THR A 384 -24.12 69.92 -18.73
N ASP A 385 -24.44 71.12 -19.22
CA ASP A 385 -25.68 71.45 -19.91
C ASP A 385 -25.88 70.61 -21.19
N ARG A 386 -24.82 70.47 -21.98
CA ARG A 386 -24.81 69.65 -23.21
C ARG A 386 -24.74 68.16 -22.91
N GLN A 387 -24.08 67.76 -21.82
CA GLN A 387 -24.10 66.37 -21.35
C GLN A 387 -25.52 65.92 -20.97
N PHE A 388 -26.25 66.73 -20.21
CA PHE A 388 -27.63 66.44 -19.82
C PHE A 388 -28.57 66.38 -21.03
N GLU A 389 -28.43 67.30 -21.99
CA GLU A 389 -29.23 67.33 -23.21
C GLU A 389 -29.07 66.03 -24.04
N LEU A 390 -27.83 65.54 -24.17
CA LEU A 390 -27.55 64.29 -24.86
C LEU A 390 -28.08 63.06 -24.10
N LEU A 391 -27.95 63.02 -22.77
CA LEU A 391 -28.44 61.91 -21.94
C LEU A 391 -29.96 61.78 -21.96
N LYS A 392 -30.69 62.90 -21.94
CA LYS A 392 -32.16 62.88 -22.05
C LYS A 392 -32.63 62.33 -23.40
N LYS A 393 -32.07 62.86 -24.50
CA LYS A 393 -32.37 62.36 -25.85
C LYS A 393 -32.02 60.88 -26.00
N TYR A 394 -30.94 60.44 -25.36
CA TYR A 394 -30.53 59.04 -25.35
C TYR A 394 -31.46 58.14 -24.52
N SER A 395 -31.98 58.60 -23.38
CA SER A 395 -32.98 57.83 -22.61
C SER A 395 -34.31 57.71 -23.34
N ASP A 396 -34.71 58.75 -24.08
CA ASP A 396 -35.93 58.76 -24.90
C ASP A 396 -35.82 57.81 -26.10
N GLU A 397 -34.64 57.73 -26.74
CA GLU A 397 -34.39 56.86 -27.90
C GLU A 397 -34.18 55.38 -27.52
N PHE A 398 -33.62 55.10 -26.34
CA PHE A 398 -33.30 53.75 -25.89
C PHE A 398 -34.10 53.33 -24.64
N ASN A 399 -33.59 53.59 -23.44
CA ASN A 399 -34.28 53.44 -22.16
C ASN A 399 -33.45 54.06 -21.02
N PHE A 400 -34.04 54.15 -19.82
CA PHE A 400 -33.39 54.74 -18.65
C PHE A 400 -32.16 53.95 -18.18
N GLU A 401 -32.16 52.62 -18.31
CA GLU A 401 -31.02 51.78 -17.92
C GLU A 401 -29.77 52.11 -18.74
N LYS A 402 -29.88 52.09 -20.08
CA LYS A 402 -28.77 52.40 -20.99
C LYS A 402 -28.25 53.81 -20.79
N ALA A 403 -29.11 54.75 -20.40
CA ALA A 403 -28.70 56.11 -20.08
C ALA A 403 -27.96 56.19 -18.73
N PHE A 404 -28.39 55.44 -17.70
CA PHE A 404 -27.65 55.29 -16.45
C PHE A 404 -26.31 54.57 -16.63
N GLU A 405 -26.22 53.57 -17.51
CA GLU A 405 -24.96 52.92 -17.86
C GLU A 405 -23.98 53.90 -18.53
N LEU A 406 -24.50 54.75 -19.42
CA LEU A 406 -23.70 55.77 -20.09
C LEU A 406 -23.21 56.86 -19.12
N LEU A 407 -24.08 57.29 -18.19
CA LEU A 407 -23.74 58.20 -17.10
C LEU A 407 -22.72 57.58 -16.13
N ALA A 408 -22.90 56.32 -15.76
CA ALA A 408 -21.95 55.58 -14.93
C ALA A 408 -20.59 55.45 -15.62
N GLY A 409 -20.57 55.19 -16.93
CA GLY A 409 -19.36 55.12 -17.74
C GLY A 409 -18.60 56.44 -17.84
N LEU A 410 -19.31 57.57 -17.88
CA LEU A 410 -18.72 58.91 -17.79
C LEU A 410 -18.00 59.11 -16.45
N LEU A 411 -18.69 58.80 -15.35
CA LEU A 411 -18.20 59.04 -13.98
C LEU A 411 -17.05 58.09 -13.59
N LYS A 412 -17.08 56.85 -14.08
CA LYS A 412 -16.03 55.85 -13.82
C LYS A 412 -14.70 56.19 -14.48
N LYS A 413 -14.71 56.94 -15.60
CA LYS A 413 -13.49 57.45 -16.27
C LYS A 413 -12.81 58.61 -15.52
N GLU A 414 -13.42 59.13 -14.47
CA GLU A 414 -12.83 60.19 -13.63
C GLU A 414 -12.40 59.67 -12.26
N ASN A 415 -13.00 58.57 -11.77
CA ASN A 415 -12.72 58.00 -10.45
C ASN A 415 -13.16 56.52 -10.42
N SER A 416 -12.25 55.58 -10.14
CA SER A 416 -12.54 54.13 -10.10
C SER A 416 -13.43 53.74 -8.92
N PHE A 417 -14.76 53.81 -9.05
CA PHE A 417 -15.71 53.27 -8.08
C PHE A 417 -16.93 52.61 -8.73
N ASP A 418 -17.70 51.89 -7.91
CA ASP A 418 -18.92 51.19 -8.30
C ASP A 418 -20.13 52.12 -8.17
N PHE A 419 -20.56 52.67 -9.30
CA PHE A 419 -21.53 53.76 -9.36
C PHE A 419 -22.84 53.48 -8.58
N SER A 420 -23.37 52.26 -8.64
CA SER A 420 -24.63 51.91 -7.95
C SER A 420 -24.53 51.97 -6.42
N LYS A 421 -23.33 51.79 -5.84
CA LYS A 421 -23.14 51.82 -4.37
C LYS A 421 -23.03 53.23 -3.81
N VAL A 422 -22.59 54.18 -4.64
CA VAL A 422 -22.30 55.55 -4.21
C VAL A 422 -23.32 56.55 -4.73
N LEU A 423 -24.14 56.19 -5.71
CA LEU A 423 -25.17 57.04 -6.33
C LEU A 423 -26.03 57.82 -5.32
N PHE A 424 -26.37 57.22 -4.18
CA PHE A 424 -27.20 57.83 -3.14
C PHE A 424 -26.42 58.28 -1.89
N ASP A 425 -25.09 58.23 -1.91
CA ASP A 425 -24.24 58.72 -0.83
C ASP A 425 -23.97 60.23 -1.01
N SER A 426 -24.83 61.04 -0.39
CA SER A 426 -24.74 62.51 -0.47
C SER A 426 -23.44 63.08 0.12
N ALA A 427 -22.75 62.34 1.00
CA ALA A 427 -21.46 62.77 1.55
C ALA A 427 -20.32 62.52 0.55
N PHE A 428 -20.37 61.43 -0.22
CA PHE A 428 -19.36 61.09 -1.22
C PHE A 428 -19.30 62.07 -2.39
N TRP A 429 -20.44 62.61 -2.82
CA TRP A 429 -20.53 63.47 -4.00
C TRP A 429 -20.26 64.96 -3.72
N LYS A 430 -20.18 65.35 -2.44
CA LYS A 430 -20.15 66.76 -2.00
C LYS A 430 -19.03 67.61 -2.63
N ASP A 431 -17.91 66.99 -2.99
CA ASP A 431 -16.73 67.66 -3.56
C ASP A 431 -16.35 67.18 -4.99
N LYS A 432 -17.24 66.43 -5.66
CA LYS A 432 -16.94 65.81 -6.97
C LYS A 432 -17.60 66.57 -8.12
N ARG A 433 -16.92 66.60 -9.28
CA ARG A 433 -17.49 67.11 -10.53
C ARG A 433 -18.66 66.21 -10.94
N GLU A 434 -19.63 66.79 -11.64
CA GLU A 434 -20.81 66.12 -12.22
C GLU A 434 -21.95 65.70 -11.25
N ILE A 435 -21.92 66.09 -9.96
CA ILE A 435 -23.06 65.87 -9.03
C ILE A 435 -24.37 66.48 -9.56
N GLU A 436 -24.29 67.67 -10.15
CA GLU A 436 -25.42 68.37 -10.75
C GLU A 436 -26.05 67.55 -11.89
N LEU A 437 -25.25 66.86 -12.70
CA LEU A 437 -25.74 66.00 -13.79
C LEU A 437 -26.47 64.76 -13.24
N ILE A 438 -25.95 64.17 -12.16
CA ILE A 438 -26.53 63.00 -11.50
C ILE A 438 -27.89 63.35 -10.88
N GLU A 439 -27.98 64.47 -10.17
CA GLU A 439 -29.22 64.94 -9.54
C GLU A 439 -30.31 65.25 -10.58
N LEU A 440 -29.93 65.97 -11.66
CA LEU A 440 -30.84 66.30 -12.75
C LEU A 440 -31.40 65.04 -13.44
N PHE A 441 -30.53 64.06 -13.72
CA PHE A 441 -30.96 62.82 -14.37
C PHE A 441 -31.77 61.90 -13.44
N THR A 442 -31.37 61.76 -12.18
CA THR A 442 -32.07 60.91 -11.19
C THR A 442 -33.48 61.42 -10.89
N ASN A 443 -33.67 62.74 -10.77
CA ASN A 443 -35.00 63.34 -10.61
C ASN A 443 -35.88 63.12 -11.85
N TYR A 444 -35.30 63.23 -13.05
CA TYR A 444 -36.01 62.94 -14.28
C TYR A 444 -36.47 61.47 -14.36
N VAL A 445 -35.61 60.50 -14.02
CA VAL A 445 -36.01 59.08 -14.04
C VAL A 445 -37.06 58.75 -12.96
N ASN A 446 -36.94 59.29 -11.75
CA ASN A 446 -37.93 59.05 -10.68
C ASN A 446 -39.34 59.53 -11.02
N THR A 447 -39.45 60.60 -11.81
CA THR A 447 -40.73 61.20 -12.22
C THR A 447 -41.33 60.55 -13.46
N GLN A 448 -40.52 60.01 -14.37
CA GLN A 448 -40.98 59.46 -15.66
C GLN A 448 -41.08 57.93 -15.71
N SER A 449 -40.45 57.19 -14.78
CA SER A 449 -40.48 55.72 -14.76
C SER A 449 -41.75 55.14 -14.12
N ASN A 450 -42.25 54.03 -14.69
CA ASN A 450 -43.35 53.23 -14.15
C ASN A 450 -42.87 52.21 -13.09
N ASP A 451 -43.79 51.50 -12.43
CA ASP A 451 -43.45 50.59 -11.32
C ASP A 451 -42.59 49.37 -11.73
N GLU A 452 -42.77 48.83 -12.94
CA GLU A 452 -41.97 47.70 -13.45
C GLU A 452 -40.54 48.17 -13.78
N GLN A 453 -40.40 49.34 -14.40
CA GLN A 453 -39.11 50.00 -14.63
C GLN A 453 -38.42 50.34 -13.30
N LYS A 454 -39.18 50.78 -12.28
CA LYS A 454 -38.63 51.05 -10.95
C LYS A 454 -38.11 49.80 -10.25
N TYR A 455 -38.79 48.67 -10.42
CA TYR A 455 -38.34 47.37 -9.91
C TYR A 455 -36.99 46.96 -10.53
N GLU A 456 -36.88 46.97 -11.86
CA GLU A 456 -35.64 46.60 -12.56
C GLU A 456 -34.47 47.53 -12.22
N LEU A 457 -34.72 48.84 -12.20
CA LEU A 457 -33.71 49.85 -11.87
C LEU A 457 -33.31 49.78 -10.38
N PHE A 458 -34.21 49.41 -9.46
CA PHE A 458 -33.88 49.17 -8.05
C PHE A 458 -32.95 47.98 -7.87
N LEU A 459 -33.21 46.85 -8.54
CA LEU A 459 -32.33 45.67 -8.46
C LEU A 459 -30.92 45.98 -8.98
N LYS A 460 -30.79 46.85 -9.98
CA LYS A 460 -29.50 47.36 -10.51
C LYS A 460 -28.86 48.46 -9.64
N GLY A 461 -29.57 48.97 -8.64
CA GLY A 461 -29.09 49.99 -7.69
C GLY A 461 -29.12 51.41 -8.24
N TYR A 462 -29.91 51.67 -9.29
CA TYR A 462 -30.11 53.01 -9.87
C TYR A 462 -31.26 53.79 -9.23
N ILE A 463 -32.06 53.16 -8.36
CA ILE A 463 -33.11 53.80 -7.56
C ILE A 463 -33.06 53.28 -6.11
N LYS A 464 -33.42 54.14 -5.16
CA LYS A 464 -33.32 53.87 -3.72
C LYS A 464 -34.47 53.01 -3.16
N ASN A 465 -35.67 53.14 -3.70
CA ASN A 465 -36.88 52.51 -3.15
C ASN A 465 -37.63 51.74 -4.23
N VAL A 466 -38.25 50.62 -3.86
CA VAL A 466 -39.12 49.82 -4.72
C VAL A 466 -40.49 49.63 -4.05
N PRO A 467 -41.61 49.73 -4.79
CA PRO A 467 -42.93 49.46 -4.24
C PRO A 467 -43.09 47.99 -3.78
N GLN A 468 -43.73 47.74 -2.63
CA GLN A 468 -43.90 46.36 -2.11
C GLN A 468 -44.82 45.49 -3.00
N ASN A 469 -45.80 46.10 -3.69
CA ASN A 469 -46.73 45.36 -4.54
C ASN A 469 -46.04 44.70 -5.75
N ILE A 470 -45.04 45.36 -6.34
CA ILE A 470 -44.29 44.82 -7.48
C ILE A 470 -43.31 43.73 -7.04
N VAL A 471 -42.77 43.84 -5.81
CA VAL A 471 -41.96 42.79 -5.19
C VAL A 471 -42.77 41.51 -5.01
N ARG A 472 -44.01 41.58 -4.49
CA ARG A 472 -44.90 40.40 -4.38
C ARG A 472 -45.15 39.74 -5.73
N LYS A 473 -45.49 40.52 -6.76
CA LYS A 473 -45.78 40.00 -8.11
C LYS A 473 -44.59 39.22 -8.69
N ASN A 474 -43.37 39.63 -8.35
CA ASN A 474 -42.14 39.05 -8.88
C ASN A 474 -41.41 38.14 -7.86
N THR A 475 -42.06 37.69 -6.77
CA THR A 475 -41.42 36.83 -5.75
C THR A 475 -40.69 35.65 -6.37
N HIS A 476 -41.32 34.93 -7.30
CA HIS A 476 -40.75 33.76 -7.98
C HIS A 476 -39.39 34.02 -8.65
N GLN A 477 -39.12 35.22 -9.15
CA GLN A 477 -37.89 35.57 -9.87
C GLN A 477 -36.74 36.01 -8.96
N LEU A 478 -36.99 36.17 -7.65
CA LEU A 478 -35.99 36.70 -6.73
C LEU A 478 -34.92 35.66 -6.39
N GLU A 479 -33.66 36.00 -6.61
CA GLU A 479 -32.51 35.22 -6.12
C GLU A 479 -31.99 35.76 -4.78
N LYS A 480 -31.05 35.03 -4.14
CA LYS A 480 -30.44 35.40 -2.85
C LYS A 480 -30.02 36.87 -2.76
N VAL A 481 -29.37 37.37 -3.82
CA VAL A 481 -28.83 38.74 -3.86
C VAL A 481 -29.95 39.77 -3.91
N ASP A 482 -31.02 39.49 -4.65
CA ASP A 482 -32.16 40.39 -4.81
C ASP A 482 -32.99 40.45 -3.53
N CYS A 483 -33.28 39.28 -2.92
CA CYS A 483 -33.92 39.21 -1.61
C CYS A 483 -33.13 40.03 -0.58
N LYS A 484 -31.81 39.87 -0.51
CA LYS A 484 -30.97 40.61 0.45
C LYS A 484 -31.01 42.13 0.23
N LYS A 485 -31.04 42.60 -1.03
CA LYS A 485 -31.18 44.03 -1.35
C LYS A 485 -32.55 44.56 -0.91
N ILE A 486 -33.61 43.82 -1.21
CA ILE A 486 -34.99 44.18 -0.87
C ILE A 486 -35.17 44.21 0.67
N PHE A 487 -34.74 43.15 1.37
CA PHE A 487 -34.90 43.01 2.83
C PHE A 487 -34.15 44.06 3.63
N LYS A 488 -33.02 44.57 3.12
CA LYS A 488 -32.32 45.71 3.72
C LYS A 488 -33.14 46.99 3.71
N THR A 489 -33.88 47.25 2.62
CA THR A 489 -34.68 48.47 2.47
C THR A 489 -36.00 48.40 3.25
N ILE A 490 -36.52 47.20 3.49
CA ILE A 490 -37.77 46.96 4.24
C ILE A 490 -37.54 46.21 5.55
N SER A 491 -36.36 46.35 6.16
CA SER A 491 -35.91 45.57 7.32
C SER A 491 -36.84 45.66 8.53
N GLU A 492 -37.63 46.72 8.62
CA GLU A 492 -38.63 46.94 9.68
C GLU A 492 -39.92 46.10 9.48
N ASN A 493 -40.24 45.67 8.25
CA ASN A 493 -41.44 44.89 7.96
C ASN A 493 -41.15 43.38 7.94
N LYS A 494 -40.93 42.80 9.13
CA LYS A 494 -40.58 41.38 9.32
C LYS A 494 -41.63 40.42 8.77
N SER A 495 -42.91 40.77 8.91
CA SER A 495 -44.03 39.96 8.41
C SER A 495 -43.98 39.82 6.88
N PHE A 496 -43.67 40.90 6.17
CA PHE A 496 -43.56 40.87 4.72
C PHE A 496 -42.32 40.09 4.23
N ILE A 497 -41.20 40.18 4.95
CA ILE A 497 -40.01 39.36 4.66
C ILE A 497 -40.33 37.87 4.87
N ASN A 498 -41.06 37.53 5.94
CA ASN A 498 -41.52 36.17 6.19
C ASN A 498 -42.46 35.65 5.10
N GLU A 499 -43.39 36.48 4.62
CA GLU A 499 -44.30 36.17 3.50
C GLU A 499 -43.49 35.75 2.26
N ILE A 500 -42.49 36.55 1.87
CA ILE A 500 -41.62 36.27 0.71
C ILE A 500 -40.81 34.99 0.90
N LEU A 501 -40.17 34.82 2.06
CA LEU A 501 -39.35 33.63 2.35
C LEU A 501 -40.21 32.35 2.37
N THR A 502 -41.42 32.42 2.93
CA THR A 502 -42.38 31.30 3.00
C THR A 502 -42.93 30.94 1.63
N GLU A 503 -43.23 31.93 0.77
CA GLU A 503 -43.65 31.71 -0.62
C GLU A 503 -42.55 31.03 -1.43
N LYS A 504 -41.29 31.45 -1.23
CA LYS A 504 -40.10 30.87 -1.85
C LYS A 504 -39.87 29.40 -1.50
N VAL A 505 -40.17 28.98 -0.26
CA VAL A 505 -40.08 27.56 0.15
C VAL A 505 -40.95 26.65 -0.71
N THR A 506 -42.08 27.14 -1.24
CA THR A 506 -42.99 26.35 -2.08
C THR A 506 -42.64 26.35 -3.56
N LEU A 507 -41.81 27.29 -4.00
CA LEU A 507 -41.49 27.52 -5.42
C LEU A 507 -40.08 27.06 -5.80
N ASP A 508 -39.12 27.17 -4.88
CA ASP A 508 -37.71 26.90 -5.14
C ASP A 508 -37.34 25.43 -4.84
N ASP A 509 -36.24 24.98 -5.43
CA ASP A 509 -35.68 23.65 -5.18
C ASP A 509 -34.90 23.56 -3.84
N THR A 510 -34.59 22.34 -3.42
CA THR A 510 -33.89 22.07 -2.15
C THR A 510 -32.52 22.75 -2.04
N SER A 511 -31.88 23.05 -3.18
CA SER A 511 -30.58 23.72 -3.23
C SER A 511 -30.66 25.17 -2.72
N SER A 512 -31.84 25.77 -2.80
CA SER A 512 -32.09 27.16 -2.44
C SER A 512 -32.32 27.36 -0.93
N PHE A 513 -32.69 26.31 -0.20
CA PHE A 513 -33.05 26.42 1.22
C PHE A 513 -31.89 26.85 2.12
N SER A 514 -30.65 26.53 1.75
CA SER A 514 -29.48 26.98 2.53
C SER A 514 -29.42 28.50 2.64
N TRP A 515 -29.69 29.22 1.54
CA TRP A 515 -29.63 30.67 1.56
C TRP A 515 -30.92 31.31 2.07
N LEU A 516 -32.06 30.63 1.96
CA LEU A 516 -33.29 31.06 2.64
C LEU A 516 -33.10 31.04 4.17
N TYR A 517 -32.49 29.99 4.74
CA TYR A 517 -32.16 29.97 6.17
C TYR A 517 -31.17 31.07 6.56
N ASP A 518 -30.15 31.35 5.75
CA ASP A 518 -29.22 32.46 6.02
C ASP A 518 -29.97 33.80 6.13
N LEU A 519 -30.91 34.06 5.22
CA LEU A 519 -31.71 35.28 5.22
C LEU A 519 -32.75 35.30 6.35
N ALA A 520 -33.38 34.16 6.66
CA ALA A 520 -34.31 34.04 7.76
C ALA A 520 -33.62 34.36 9.10
N ILE A 521 -32.43 33.82 9.34
CA ILE A 521 -31.62 34.09 10.54
C ILE A 521 -31.17 35.56 10.59
N GLU A 522 -30.81 36.15 9.44
CA GLU A 522 -30.32 37.55 9.39
C GLU A 522 -31.45 38.57 9.57
N PHE A 523 -32.64 38.32 9.00
CA PHE A 523 -33.67 39.34 8.86
C PHE A 523 -34.96 39.08 9.64
N LEU A 524 -35.28 37.87 10.11
CA LEU A 524 -36.49 37.60 10.89
C LEU A 524 -36.24 37.72 12.40
N ASP A 525 -37.30 38.04 13.15
CA ASP A 525 -37.33 37.84 14.59
C ASP A 525 -37.76 36.39 14.93
N GLN A 526 -37.78 36.05 16.21
CA GLN A 526 -38.06 34.66 16.64
C GLN A 526 -39.45 34.17 16.21
N GLU A 527 -40.48 35.04 16.27
CA GLU A 527 -41.85 34.66 15.91
C GLU A 527 -41.97 34.35 14.42
N ASN A 528 -41.45 35.23 13.57
CA ASN A 528 -41.48 35.02 12.12
C ASN A 528 -40.55 33.88 11.69
N PHE A 529 -39.39 33.72 12.34
CA PHE A 529 -38.49 32.59 12.07
C PHE A 529 -39.17 31.25 12.37
N ASN A 530 -39.86 31.12 13.51
CA ASN A 530 -40.59 29.90 13.85
C ASN A 530 -41.69 29.57 12.81
N SER A 531 -42.36 30.60 12.29
CA SER A 531 -43.36 30.43 11.23
C SER A 531 -42.73 29.94 9.92
N PHE A 532 -41.57 30.49 9.55
CA PHE A 532 -40.80 30.06 8.38
C PHE A 532 -40.28 28.62 8.54
N ASP A 533 -39.63 28.30 9.66
CA ASP A 533 -39.04 26.98 9.93
C ASP A 533 -40.10 25.88 9.90
N LYS A 534 -41.28 26.16 10.46
CA LYS A 534 -42.45 25.28 10.38
C LYS A 534 -42.91 25.04 8.95
N LYS A 535 -42.95 26.09 8.11
CA LYS A 535 -43.31 25.93 6.70
C LYS A 535 -42.31 25.02 5.97
N VAL A 536 -41.01 25.19 6.22
CA VAL A 536 -39.97 24.33 5.64
C VAL A 536 -40.18 22.89 6.08
N PHE A 537 -40.32 22.64 7.38
CA PHE A 537 -40.54 21.31 7.95
C PHE A 537 -41.77 20.59 7.35
N ASP A 538 -42.86 21.32 7.13
CA ASP A 538 -44.11 20.75 6.58
C ASP A 538 -44.05 20.51 5.05
N THR A 539 -43.12 21.15 4.33
CA THR A 539 -43.08 21.13 2.86
C THR A 539 -42.08 20.13 2.29
N ILE A 540 -40.98 19.85 2.99
CA ILE A 540 -39.83 19.11 2.44
C ILE A 540 -39.68 17.74 3.11
N GLU A 541 -38.94 16.82 2.48
CA GLU A 541 -38.64 15.53 3.09
C GLU A 541 -37.81 15.70 4.39
N GLN A 542 -38.13 14.91 5.42
CA GLN A 542 -37.43 14.99 6.70
C GLN A 542 -35.93 14.68 6.60
N SER A 543 -35.51 13.90 5.60
CA SER A 543 -34.12 13.63 5.26
C SER A 543 -33.36 14.90 4.86
N GLU A 544 -33.98 15.77 4.06
CA GLU A 544 -33.42 17.04 3.60
C GLU A 544 -33.47 18.09 4.70
N TYR A 545 -34.58 18.13 5.46
CA TYR A 545 -34.69 19.00 6.63
C TYR A 545 -33.60 18.71 7.69
N PHE A 546 -33.33 17.42 7.94
CA PHE A 546 -32.32 16.99 8.91
C PHE A 546 -30.94 17.60 8.65
N LYS A 547 -30.54 17.82 7.39
CA LYS A 547 -29.25 18.43 7.02
C LYS A 547 -29.10 19.87 7.54
N PHE A 548 -30.21 20.60 7.63
CA PHE A 548 -30.22 21.96 8.18
C PHE A 548 -30.36 21.96 9.70
N TRP A 549 -31.08 20.99 10.25
CA TRP A 549 -31.20 20.79 11.69
C TRP A 549 -29.87 20.36 12.33
N GLU A 550 -29.15 19.39 11.76
CA GLU A 550 -27.92 18.83 12.36
C GLU A 550 -26.78 19.85 12.51
N ILE A 551 -26.80 20.91 11.70
CA ILE A 551 -25.86 22.06 11.75
C ILE A 551 -26.40 23.25 12.56
N GLY A 552 -27.57 23.12 13.18
CA GLY A 552 -28.18 24.11 14.06
C GLY A 552 -28.93 25.25 13.37
N LYS A 553 -29.15 25.20 12.04
CA LYS A 553 -29.92 26.23 11.31
C LYS A 553 -31.42 26.09 11.52
N ALA A 554 -31.95 24.87 11.36
CA ALA A 554 -33.36 24.56 11.61
C ALA A 554 -33.58 24.21 13.09
N LYS A 555 -34.78 24.43 13.64
CA LYS A 555 -35.05 24.35 15.09
C LYS A 555 -36.10 23.32 15.49
N ILE A 556 -36.98 22.88 14.59
CA ILE A 556 -37.93 21.80 14.88
C ILE A 556 -37.20 20.45 14.97
N PHE A 557 -37.40 19.70 16.06
CA PHE A 557 -36.76 18.41 16.31
C PHE A 557 -37.31 17.30 15.38
N PRO A 558 -36.51 16.73 14.45
CA PRO A 558 -36.97 15.78 13.45
C PRO A 558 -37.05 14.35 13.99
N GLN A 559 -38.10 14.08 14.79
CA GLN A 559 -38.25 12.84 15.56
C GLN A 559 -38.07 11.54 14.73
N ASN A 560 -38.76 11.41 13.59
CA ASN A 560 -38.69 10.16 12.81
C ASN A 560 -37.31 9.95 12.19
N LYS A 561 -36.63 11.03 11.75
CA LYS A 561 -35.30 10.91 11.15
C LYS A 561 -34.25 10.52 12.18
N ILE A 562 -34.32 11.09 13.37
CA ILE A 562 -33.44 10.71 14.49
C ILE A 562 -33.70 9.24 14.88
N GLU A 563 -34.97 8.80 14.87
CA GLU A 563 -35.32 7.40 15.09
C GLU A 563 -34.71 6.44 14.04
N GLU A 564 -34.68 6.83 12.77
CA GLU A 564 -34.01 6.06 11.71
C GLU A 564 -32.48 5.97 11.90
N ILE A 565 -31.85 7.02 12.44
CA ILE A 565 -30.40 7.06 12.66
C ILE A 565 -30.02 6.26 13.91
N LEU A 566 -30.73 6.46 15.02
CA LEU A 566 -30.47 5.85 16.31
C LEU A 566 -31.14 4.46 16.41
N GLN A 567 -30.58 3.51 15.66
CA GLN A 567 -31.04 2.11 15.59
C GLN A 567 -30.14 1.19 16.44
N ASP A 568 -29.60 0.14 15.85
CA ASP A 568 -28.89 -0.97 16.48
C ASP A 568 -27.39 -0.75 16.68
N LYS A 569 -26.79 0.22 15.97
CA LYS A 569 -25.35 0.52 16.08
C LYS A 569 -25.07 1.64 17.08
N PHE A 570 -24.29 1.32 18.11
CA PHE A 570 -23.90 2.30 19.14
C PHE A 570 -23.06 3.47 18.58
N GLU A 571 -22.31 3.23 17.49
CA GLU A 571 -21.51 4.26 16.81
C GLU A 571 -22.34 5.45 16.36
N HIS A 572 -23.60 5.25 15.98
CA HIS A 572 -24.49 6.34 15.55
C HIS A 572 -24.82 7.30 16.70
N TYR A 573 -24.78 6.85 17.95
CA TYR A 573 -25.04 7.68 19.14
C TYR A 573 -23.94 8.70 19.39
N THR A 574 -22.74 8.49 18.81
CA THR A 574 -21.66 9.49 18.86
C THR A 574 -22.02 10.77 18.12
N GLN A 575 -22.97 10.73 17.18
CA GLN A 575 -23.44 11.91 16.44
C GLN A 575 -24.22 12.87 17.34
N ILE A 576 -24.85 12.36 18.42
CA ILE A 576 -25.61 13.19 19.35
C ILE A 576 -24.75 14.29 19.97
N ASN A 577 -23.49 13.98 20.32
CA ASN A 577 -22.56 14.98 20.84
C ASN A 577 -22.34 16.13 19.83
N LYS A 578 -22.24 15.82 18.54
CA LYS A 578 -22.13 16.84 17.48
C LYS A 578 -23.39 17.68 17.35
N TRP A 579 -24.58 17.07 17.48
CA TRP A 579 -25.85 17.80 17.43
C TRP A 579 -25.97 18.78 18.61
N ILE A 580 -25.49 18.39 19.79
CA ILE A 580 -25.43 19.27 20.96
C ILE A 580 -24.42 20.41 20.76
N GLU A 581 -23.21 20.11 20.27
CA GLU A 581 -22.18 21.11 19.94
C GLU A 581 -22.66 22.14 18.92
N ASN A 582 -23.40 21.70 17.90
CA ASN A 582 -23.98 22.56 16.87
C ASN A 582 -25.22 23.34 17.34
N LYS A 583 -25.67 23.15 18.60
CA LYS A 583 -26.90 23.75 19.14
C LYS A 583 -28.17 23.38 18.33
N ALA A 584 -28.18 22.17 17.76
CA ALA A 584 -29.32 21.59 17.09
C ALA A 584 -30.35 21.04 18.11
N THR A 585 -29.86 20.53 19.24
CA THR A 585 -30.65 19.98 20.34
C THR A 585 -29.94 20.19 21.68
N THR A 586 -30.61 19.87 22.78
CA THR A 586 -30.02 19.88 24.13
C THR A 586 -29.92 18.47 24.70
N THR A 587 -29.13 18.31 25.75
CA THR A 587 -29.01 17.04 26.48
C THR A 587 -30.36 16.61 27.05
N GLU A 588 -31.17 17.57 27.51
CA GLU A 588 -32.51 17.33 28.06
C GLU A 588 -33.46 16.81 26.97
N GLU A 589 -33.53 17.47 25.81
CA GLU A 589 -34.42 17.11 24.71
C GLU A 589 -34.10 15.72 24.15
N ILE A 590 -32.82 15.38 23.97
CA ILE A 590 -32.42 14.02 23.58
C ILE A 590 -32.73 13.00 24.67
N SER A 591 -32.50 13.33 25.94
CA SER A 591 -32.81 12.41 27.03
C SER A 591 -34.31 12.10 27.05
N GLU A 592 -35.17 13.11 26.93
CA GLU A 592 -36.62 12.95 26.83
C GLU A 592 -37.03 12.10 25.62
N PHE A 593 -36.42 12.33 24.45
CA PHE A 593 -36.64 11.51 23.27
C PHE A 593 -36.28 10.04 23.53
N LEU A 594 -35.10 9.73 24.05
CA LEU A 594 -34.67 8.35 24.31
C LEU A 594 -35.55 7.67 25.36
N PHE A 595 -35.92 8.37 26.44
CA PHE A 595 -36.86 7.88 27.44
C PHE A 595 -38.25 7.63 26.84
N SER A 596 -38.73 8.46 25.93
CA SER A 596 -40.03 8.27 25.27
C SER A 596 -40.11 6.91 24.54
N PHE A 597 -38.98 6.40 24.02
CA PHE A 597 -38.92 5.05 23.46
C PHE A 597 -38.91 3.97 24.53
N LEU A 598 -38.13 4.16 25.60
CA LEU A 598 -38.05 3.18 26.67
C LEU A 598 -39.39 3.01 27.40
N TYR A 599 -40.17 4.09 27.57
CA TYR A 599 -41.52 4.06 28.15
C TYR A 599 -42.55 3.33 27.30
N LYS A 600 -42.35 3.21 25.97
CA LYS A 600 -43.23 2.41 25.10
C LYS A 600 -43.10 0.90 25.36
N GLN A 601 -42.01 0.45 25.98
CA GLN A 601 -41.74 -0.95 26.34
C GLN A 601 -41.99 -1.93 25.18
N ILE A 602 -41.43 -1.62 24.01
CA ILE A 602 -41.60 -2.44 22.79
C ILE A 602 -41.06 -3.85 23.05
N LEU A 603 -41.83 -4.87 22.67
CA LEU A 603 -41.42 -6.26 22.79
C LEU A 603 -40.21 -6.55 21.90
N VAL A 604 -39.17 -7.17 22.48
CA VAL A 604 -37.97 -7.58 21.75
C VAL A 604 -38.26 -8.83 20.91
N THR A 605 -38.54 -8.62 19.63
CA THR A 605 -38.77 -9.68 18.62
C THR A 605 -37.55 -10.00 17.77
N ASP A 606 -36.59 -9.09 17.69
CA ASP A 606 -35.37 -9.22 16.89
C ASP A 606 -34.20 -8.45 17.54
N ARG A 607 -33.01 -8.61 16.95
CA ARG A 607 -31.77 -7.99 17.41
C ARG A 607 -31.74 -6.47 17.23
N ILE A 608 -32.42 -5.92 16.23
CA ILE A 608 -32.43 -4.47 15.99
C ILE A 608 -33.13 -3.77 17.14
N ILE A 609 -34.31 -4.28 17.54
CA ILE A 609 -35.06 -3.77 18.69
C ILE A 609 -34.24 -3.94 19.98
N PHE A 610 -33.61 -5.11 20.18
CA PHE A 610 -32.76 -5.37 21.34
C PHE A 610 -31.65 -4.31 21.48
N TYR A 611 -30.86 -4.09 20.42
CA TYR A 611 -29.74 -3.16 20.48
C TYR A 611 -30.18 -1.70 20.50
N LYS A 612 -31.29 -1.34 19.86
CA LYS A 612 -31.85 0.01 20.00
C LYS A 612 -32.15 0.32 21.46
N GLN A 613 -32.82 -0.58 22.18
CA GLN A 613 -33.09 -0.43 23.62
C GLN A 613 -31.81 -0.42 24.46
N LEU A 614 -30.89 -1.36 24.21
CA LEU A 614 -29.59 -1.41 24.90
C LEU A 614 -28.78 -0.14 24.70
N ASN A 615 -28.72 0.38 23.48
CA ASN A 615 -27.95 1.58 23.15
C ASN A 615 -28.58 2.85 23.73
N HIS A 616 -29.92 2.96 23.75
CA HIS A 616 -30.62 4.05 24.45
C HIS A 616 -30.23 4.05 25.93
N ILE A 617 -30.34 2.91 26.60
CA ILE A 617 -29.96 2.76 28.02
C ILE A 617 -28.48 3.09 28.22
N LYS A 618 -27.61 2.51 27.40
CA LYS A 618 -26.15 2.72 27.47
C LYS A 618 -25.78 4.19 27.31
N TYR A 619 -26.37 4.89 26.34
CA TYR A 619 -26.10 6.32 26.12
C TYR A 619 -26.65 7.18 27.26
N LEU A 620 -27.88 6.93 27.73
CA LEU A 620 -28.47 7.64 28.87
C LEU A 620 -27.62 7.52 30.14
N LEU A 621 -27.07 6.34 30.41
CA LEU A 621 -26.18 6.11 31.55
C LEU A 621 -24.82 6.79 31.40
N GLN A 622 -24.32 6.97 30.18
CA GLN A 622 -23.09 7.74 29.93
C GLN A 622 -23.30 9.25 30.10
N LEU A 623 -24.50 9.74 29.79
CA LEU A 623 -24.83 11.16 29.93
C LEU A 623 -24.94 11.60 31.39
N ASN A 624 -25.66 10.83 32.22
CA ASN A 624 -25.92 11.20 33.61
C ASN A 624 -26.23 9.98 34.48
N GLU A 625 -25.49 9.80 35.57
CA GLU A 625 -25.69 8.68 36.51
C GLU A 625 -27.10 8.66 37.13
N LEU A 626 -27.76 9.83 37.29
CA LEU A 626 -29.14 9.92 37.79
C LEU A 626 -30.17 9.26 36.88
N HIS A 627 -29.83 8.97 35.62
CA HIS A 627 -30.72 8.24 34.71
C HIS A 627 -30.89 6.77 35.11
N LEU A 628 -29.97 6.18 35.88
CA LEU A 628 -30.10 4.81 36.35
C LEU A 628 -31.40 4.61 37.14
N GLU A 629 -31.69 5.49 38.10
CA GLU A 629 -32.91 5.42 38.92
C GLU A 629 -34.17 5.60 38.07
N LYS A 630 -34.14 6.51 37.08
CA LYS A 630 -35.25 6.69 36.15
C LYS A 630 -35.53 5.44 35.31
N ILE A 631 -34.48 4.75 34.84
CA ILE A 631 -34.63 3.51 34.07
C ILE A 631 -35.21 2.40 34.95
N LYS A 632 -34.74 2.26 36.20
CA LYS A 632 -35.28 1.28 37.16
C LYS A 632 -36.77 1.52 37.45
N GLN A 633 -37.22 2.77 37.49
CA GLN A 633 -38.63 3.13 37.68
C GLN A 633 -39.56 2.69 36.52
N ILE A 634 -39.03 2.40 35.33
CA ILE A 634 -39.84 1.90 34.20
C ILE A 634 -40.39 0.50 34.50
N ASN A 635 -39.79 -0.21 35.48
CA ASN A 635 -40.20 -1.55 35.95
C ASN A 635 -40.36 -2.55 34.80
N ASN A 636 -39.29 -2.71 34.02
CA ASN A 636 -39.24 -3.63 32.90
C ASN A 636 -38.12 -4.65 33.13
N ASP A 637 -38.50 -5.93 33.24
CA ASP A 637 -37.55 -7.01 33.58
C ASP A 637 -36.41 -7.13 32.56
N PHE A 638 -36.69 -6.82 31.28
CA PHE A 638 -35.69 -6.89 30.23
C PHE A 638 -34.63 -5.79 30.37
N TYR A 639 -35.01 -4.58 30.82
CA TYR A 639 -34.04 -3.53 31.12
C TYR A 639 -33.14 -3.92 32.30
N ASN A 640 -33.65 -4.68 33.28
CA ASN A 640 -32.82 -5.19 34.39
C ASN A 640 -31.72 -6.12 33.88
N VAL A 641 -31.99 -6.96 32.88
CA VAL A 641 -30.97 -7.82 32.24
C VAL A 641 -29.93 -6.98 31.51
N ILE A 642 -30.34 -5.92 30.79
CA ILE A 642 -29.40 -4.97 30.15
C ILE A 642 -28.54 -4.27 31.21
N LEU A 643 -29.16 -3.73 32.26
CA LEU A 643 -28.45 -3.05 33.35
C LEU A 643 -27.46 -4.00 34.05
N TRP A 644 -27.85 -5.25 34.27
CA TRP A 644 -26.95 -6.28 34.80
C TRP A 644 -25.78 -6.54 33.86
N ALA A 645 -26.03 -6.68 32.55
CA ALA A 645 -24.96 -6.87 31.56
C ALA A 645 -24.00 -5.65 31.49
N LEU A 646 -24.49 -4.44 31.78
CA LEU A 646 -23.72 -3.18 31.85
C LEU A 646 -23.13 -2.87 33.23
N ASP A 647 -23.16 -3.83 34.17
CA ASP A 647 -22.64 -3.70 35.54
C ASP A 647 -23.30 -2.58 36.38
N LYS A 648 -24.57 -2.27 36.08
CA LYS A 648 -25.39 -1.32 36.85
C LYS A 648 -26.38 -2.00 37.80
N GLU A 649 -26.50 -3.32 37.71
CA GLU A 649 -27.29 -4.15 38.60
C GLU A 649 -26.50 -5.42 38.98
N ASN A 650 -26.68 -5.88 40.22
CA ASN A 650 -25.92 -7.02 40.76
C ASN A 650 -26.69 -8.34 40.71
N VAL A 651 -28.02 -8.27 40.71
CA VAL A 651 -28.90 -9.44 40.68
C VAL A 651 -29.13 -9.87 39.24
N VAL A 652 -28.94 -11.16 38.96
CA VAL A 652 -29.19 -11.76 37.65
C VAL A 652 -30.56 -12.45 37.64
N ASP A 653 -31.41 -12.09 36.69
CA ASP A 653 -32.55 -12.93 36.29
C ASP A 653 -32.09 -13.91 35.22
N PHE A 654 -31.80 -15.15 35.65
CA PHE A 654 -31.27 -16.17 34.75
C PHE A 654 -32.31 -16.66 33.73
N GLU A 655 -33.59 -16.70 34.10
CA GLU A 655 -34.64 -17.19 33.20
C GLU A 655 -34.85 -16.22 32.04
N LEU A 656 -34.83 -14.92 32.33
CA LEU A 656 -34.91 -13.91 31.29
C LEU A 656 -33.62 -13.78 30.49
N LEU A 657 -32.45 -13.88 31.15
CA LEU A 657 -31.16 -13.91 30.46
C LEU A 657 -31.11 -15.06 29.44
N LYS A 658 -31.55 -16.26 29.83
CA LYS A 658 -31.64 -17.43 28.95
C LYS A 658 -32.44 -17.15 27.68
N GLN A 659 -33.58 -16.49 27.79
CA GLN A 659 -34.44 -16.14 26.66
C GLN A 659 -33.82 -15.09 25.73
N LYS A 660 -32.89 -14.26 26.25
CA LYS A 660 -32.35 -13.10 25.54
C LYS A 660 -30.86 -13.22 25.19
N PHE A 661 -30.18 -14.26 25.67
CA PHE A 661 -28.75 -14.49 25.48
C PHE A 661 -28.33 -14.45 24.00
N ILE A 662 -29.16 -15.02 23.12
CA ILE A 662 -28.95 -15.06 21.67
C ILE A 662 -28.88 -13.68 20.99
N TYR A 663 -29.43 -12.63 21.62
CA TYR A 663 -29.39 -11.29 21.04
C TYR A 663 -28.07 -10.56 21.32
N PHE A 664 -27.33 -10.94 22.37
CA PHE A 664 -26.03 -10.34 22.67
C PHE A 664 -24.98 -10.71 21.63
N ALA A 665 -23.99 -9.83 21.45
CA ALA A 665 -22.88 -10.06 20.54
C ALA A 665 -21.96 -11.17 21.08
N PRO A 666 -21.17 -11.83 20.21
CA PRO A 666 -20.26 -12.89 20.63
C PRO A 666 -19.33 -12.53 21.80
N ASP A 667 -18.77 -11.33 21.82
CA ASP A 667 -17.91 -10.83 22.88
C ASP A 667 -18.68 -10.57 24.19
N GLU A 668 -19.89 -10.02 24.09
CA GLU A 668 -20.81 -9.83 25.22
C GLU A 668 -21.26 -11.18 25.80
N GLN A 669 -21.51 -12.20 24.97
CA GLN A 669 -21.80 -13.56 25.41
C GLN A 669 -20.65 -14.16 26.21
N VAL A 670 -19.42 -14.02 25.71
CA VAL A 670 -18.22 -14.47 26.43
C VAL A 670 -18.14 -13.80 27.81
N ARG A 671 -18.35 -12.49 27.84
CA ARG A 671 -18.34 -11.70 29.08
C ARG A 671 -19.43 -12.15 30.05
N ILE A 672 -20.66 -12.36 29.57
CA ILE A 672 -21.78 -12.83 30.38
C ILE A 672 -21.45 -14.19 31.02
N ILE A 673 -20.90 -15.15 30.26
CA ILE A 673 -20.50 -16.45 30.81
C ILE A 673 -19.46 -16.27 31.92
N ARG A 674 -18.41 -15.47 31.68
CA ARG A 674 -17.40 -15.19 32.71
C ARG A 674 -18.02 -14.52 33.95
N LYS A 675 -18.98 -13.61 33.77
CA LYS A 675 -19.69 -12.95 34.87
C LYS A 675 -20.53 -13.94 35.69
N LEU A 676 -21.17 -14.93 35.05
CA LEU A 676 -21.88 -15.99 35.77
C LEU A 676 -20.92 -16.83 36.63
N PHE A 677 -19.72 -17.12 36.14
CA PHE A 677 -18.68 -17.79 36.91
C PHE A 677 -18.12 -16.93 38.06
N LEU A 678 -18.02 -15.61 37.89
CA LEU A 678 -17.73 -14.69 38.99
C LEU A 678 -18.79 -14.80 40.10
N LEU A 679 -20.08 -14.75 39.74
CA LEU A 679 -21.16 -14.86 40.71
C LEU A 679 -21.13 -16.21 41.45
N LYS A 680 -20.77 -17.31 40.76
CA LYS A 680 -20.56 -18.63 41.38
C LYS A 680 -19.37 -18.63 42.35
N ALA A 681 -18.23 -18.05 41.95
CA ALA A 681 -17.04 -17.94 42.79
C ALA A 681 -17.30 -17.12 44.07
N ASN A 682 -18.12 -16.07 43.96
CA ASN A 682 -18.54 -15.24 45.09
C ASN A 682 -19.69 -15.85 45.93
N GLY A 683 -20.23 -17.01 45.55
CA GLY A 683 -21.38 -17.63 46.23
C GLY A 683 -22.72 -16.89 46.04
N GLN A 684 -22.81 -15.97 45.09
CA GLN A 684 -23.98 -15.13 44.82
C GLN A 684 -24.99 -15.78 43.85
N PHE A 685 -24.54 -16.75 43.05
CA PHE A 685 -25.41 -17.48 42.12
C PHE A 685 -24.99 -18.95 42.06
N ASP A 686 -25.96 -19.85 42.22
CA ASP A 686 -25.71 -21.28 42.05
C ASP A 686 -25.77 -21.67 40.57
N LEU A 687 -24.64 -21.47 39.90
CA LEU A 687 -24.41 -21.90 38.52
C LEU A 687 -24.08 -23.40 38.48
N THR A 688 -24.89 -24.17 37.75
CA THR A 688 -24.59 -25.57 37.40
C THR A 688 -24.31 -25.69 35.90
N ILE A 689 -23.71 -26.80 35.48
CA ILE A 689 -23.42 -27.06 34.07
C ILE A 689 -24.72 -27.25 33.27
N GLU A 690 -25.78 -27.78 33.89
CA GLU A 690 -27.11 -27.89 33.29
C GLU A 690 -27.68 -26.50 32.97
N LYS A 691 -27.60 -25.55 33.91
CA LYS A 691 -28.00 -24.16 33.68
C LYS A 691 -27.19 -23.54 32.54
N LEU A 692 -25.86 -23.70 32.53
CA LEU A 692 -25.03 -23.23 31.40
C LEU A 692 -25.48 -23.81 30.06
N ASN A 693 -25.78 -25.11 30.02
CA ASN A 693 -26.25 -25.78 28.81
C ASN A 693 -27.60 -25.24 28.32
N GLU A 694 -28.47 -24.74 29.20
CA GLU A 694 -29.73 -24.10 28.82
C GLU A 694 -29.53 -22.81 28.01
N LEU A 695 -28.46 -22.04 28.24
CA LEU A 695 -28.13 -20.86 27.42
C LEU A 695 -27.84 -21.20 25.95
N THR A 696 -27.50 -22.47 25.68
CA THR A 696 -27.16 -22.97 24.34
C THR A 696 -28.30 -23.73 23.66
N ARG A 697 -29.45 -23.89 24.32
CA ARG A 697 -30.63 -24.54 23.74
C ARG A 697 -31.41 -23.49 22.95
N PHE A 698 -31.02 -23.30 21.70
CA PHE A 698 -31.66 -22.31 20.84
C PHE A 698 -33.07 -22.73 20.44
N ASP A 699 -34.00 -21.78 20.49
CA ASP A 699 -35.26 -21.87 19.76
C ASP A 699 -34.95 -21.68 18.26
N LEU A 700 -35.13 -22.75 17.48
CA LEU A 700 -34.88 -22.80 16.04
C LEU A 700 -35.68 -21.74 15.28
N ASP A 701 -36.85 -21.35 15.78
CA ASP A 701 -37.73 -20.39 15.10
C ASP A 701 -37.32 -18.93 15.39
N LEU A 702 -36.79 -18.66 16.59
CA LEU A 702 -36.18 -17.37 16.93
C LEU A 702 -34.89 -17.10 16.11
N TYR A 703 -34.08 -18.15 15.90
CA TYR A 703 -32.87 -18.06 15.08
C TYR A 703 -33.18 -17.86 13.59
N LYS A 704 -34.14 -18.60 13.01
CA LYS A 704 -34.58 -18.41 11.61
C LYS A 704 -35.11 -17.00 11.35
N THR A 705 -35.74 -16.40 12.34
CA THR A 705 -36.23 -15.02 12.28
C THR A 705 -35.04 -14.03 12.27
N ASN A 706 -34.04 -14.23 13.13
CA ASN A 706 -32.82 -13.41 13.16
C ASN A 706 -31.96 -13.51 11.88
N LEU A 707 -31.87 -14.68 11.25
CA LEU A 707 -31.15 -14.89 9.97
C LEU A 707 -31.61 -13.97 8.84
N LYS A 708 -32.89 -13.56 8.81
CA LYS A 708 -33.43 -12.65 7.80
C LYS A 708 -32.90 -11.22 7.93
N PHE A 709 -32.47 -10.82 9.13
CA PHE A 709 -32.13 -9.42 9.45
C PHE A 709 -30.64 -9.24 9.75
N ASN A 710 -29.92 -10.28 10.18
CA ASN A 710 -28.49 -10.20 10.43
C ASN A 710 -27.81 -11.58 10.22
N PRO A 711 -27.18 -11.82 9.05
CA PRO A 711 -26.64 -13.15 8.68
C PRO A 711 -25.35 -13.53 9.43
N ASP A 712 -24.71 -12.58 10.11
CA ASP A 712 -23.51 -12.84 10.92
C ASP A 712 -23.91 -13.53 12.23
N ILE A 713 -23.63 -14.83 12.27
CA ILE A 713 -24.10 -15.76 13.30
C ILE A 713 -23.93 -15.19 14.73
N PRO A 714 -25.03 -15.09 15.50
CA PRO A 714 -25.05 -14.40 16.79
C PRO A 714 -24.36 -15.18 17.91
N ILE A 715 -24.08 -16.47 17.75
CA ILE A 715 -23.51 -17.32 18.82
C ILE A 715 -22.01 -17.45 18.64
N ASP A 716 -21.27 -17.23 19.73
CA ASP A 716 -19.86 -17.58 19.82
C ASP A 716 -19.68 -19.11 19.89
N ILE A 717 -19.12 -19.70 18.84
CA ILE A 717 -18.91 -21.15 18.76
C ILE A 717 -17.98 -21.63 19.88
N SER A 718 -17.05 -20.78 20.35
CA SER A 718 -16.15 -21.12 21.46
C SER A 718 -16.93 -21.34 22.75
N THR A 719 -17.90 -20.48 23.04
CA THR A 719 -18.84 -20.59 24.18
C THR A 719 -19.59 -21.92 24.14
N TYR A 720 -20.14 -22.27 22.98
CA TYR A 720 -20.84 -23.54 22.80
C TYR A 720 -19.92 -24.74 23.05
N VAL A 721 -18.72 -24.75 22.44
CA VAL A 721 -17.74 -25.81 22.62
C VAL A 721 -17.33 -25.96 24.08
N VAL A 722 -17.10 -24.86 24.79
CA VAL A 722 -16.71 -24.87 26.22
C VAL A 722 -17.83 -25.42 27.10
N ILE A 723 -19.07 -24.97 26.90
CA ILE A 723 -20.22 -25.46 27.66
C ILE A 723 -20.42 -26.97 27.42
N LYS A 724 -20.34 -27.41 26.16
CA LYS A 724 -20.41 -28.85 25.84
C LYS A 724 -19.23 -29.62 26.42
N ALA A 725 -18.03 -29.06 26.42
CA ALA A 725 -16.84 -29.70 26.97
C ALA A 725 -16.98 -29.94 28.48
N LEU A 726 -17.49 -28.95 29.23
CA LEU A 726 -17.82 -29.10 30.64
C LEU A 726 -18.88 -30.18 30.87
N PHE A 727 -19.93 -30.21 30.03
CA PHE A 727 -20.98 -31.23 30.10
C PHE A 727 -20.44 -32.64 29.84
N SER A 728 -19.58 -32.81 28.84
CA SER A 728 -18.86 -34.08 28.59
C SER A 728 -18.02 -34.51 29.77
N TYR A 729 -17.31 -33.55 30.38
CA TYR A 729 -16.43 -33.84 31.51
C TYR A 729 -17.24 -34.34 32.71
N GLN A 730 -18.37 -33.69 33.01
CA GLN A 730 -19.28 -34.14 34.07
C GLN A 730 -19.85 -35.54 33.82
N GLN A 731 -20.16 -35.89 32.58
CA GLN A 731 -20.78 -37.18 32.25
C GLN A 731 -19.79 -38.35 32.11
N HIS A 732 -18.58 -38.07 31.59
CA HIS A 732 -17.66 -39.10 31.15
C HIS A 732 -16.27 -39.01 31.81
N ASN A 733 -16.06 -38.00 32.67
CA ASN A 733 -14.76 -37.67 33.26
C ASN A 733 -13.65 -37.49 32.21
N ARG A 734 -14.04 -36.98 31.03
CA ARG A 734 -13.15 -36.63 29.92
C ARG A 734 -13.77 -35.55 29.05
N PHE A 735 -12.91 -34.74 28.44
CA PHE A 735 -13.32 -33.86 27.35
C PHE A 735 -13.54 -34.64 26.04
N PHE A 736 -14.10 -33.97 25.04
CA PHE A 736 -14.36 -34.55 23.74
C PHE A 736 -13.08 -34.90 22.98
N VAL A 737 -13.15 -35.93 22.14
CA VAL A 737 -12.13 -36.22 21.11
C VAL A 737 -12.42 -35.44 19.82
N GLU A 738 -11.50 -35.47 18.85
CA GLU A 738 -11.60 -34.65 17.62
C GLU A 738 -12.90 -34.84 16.83
N SER A 739 -13.40 -36.09 16.71
CA SER A 739 -14.64 -36.39 15.99
C SER A 739 -15.89 -35.86 16.70
N GLU A 740 -15.90 -35.92 18.02
CA GLU A 740 -16.97 -35.35 18.86
C GLU A 740 -16.94 -33.81 18.75
N LEU A 741 -15.76 -33.19 18.82
CA LEU A 741 -15.59 -31.74 18.63
C LEU A 741 -16.08 -31.27 17.26
N LEU A 742 -15.73 -31.98 16.18
CA LEU A 742 -16.21 -31.65 14.84
C LEU A 742 -17.73 -31.78 14.74
N THR A 743 -18.31 -32.80 15.39
CA THR A 743 -19.77 -32.98 15.42
C THR A 743 -20.47 -31.82 16.14
N VAL A 744 -19.92 -31.38 17.27
CA VAL A 744 -20.40 -30.19 18.02
C VAL A 744 -20.37 -28.95 17.13
N VAL A 745 -19.26 -28.70 16.44
CA VAL A 745 -19.10 -27.57 15.51
C VAL A 745 -20.06 -27.65 14.31
N LEU A 746 -20.18 -28.81 13.68
CA LEU A 746 -21.04 -28.99 12.50
C LEU A 746 -22.52 -28.85 12.85
N ASN A 747 -22.91 -29.14 14.10
CA ASN A 747 -24.27 -28.92 14.58
C ASN A 747 -24.61 -27.43 14.68
N ASP A 748 -23.67 -26.60 15.15
CA ASP A 748 -23.85 -25.14 15.22
C ASP A 748 -23.85 -24.49 13.83
N LEU A 749 -23.01 -24.97 12.91
CA LEU A 749 -22.90 -24.43 11.54
C LEU A 749 -24.04 -24.82 10.59
N LYS A 750 -25.06 -25.56 11.05
CA LYS A 750 -26.15 -26.10 10.20
C LYS A 750 -26.83 -25.05 9.31
N LEU A 751 -26.72 -23.77 9.64
CA LEU A 751 -27.47 -22.67 9.04
C LEU A 751 -26.61 -21.76 8.15
N ASP A 752 -25.31 -21.62 8.44
CA ASP A 752 -24.31 -21.04 7.52
C ASP A 752 -23.05 -21.92 7.51
N LYS A 753 -22.98 -22.78 6.50
CA LYS A 753 -21.87 -23.72 6.29
C LYS A 753 -20.62 -23.04 5.70
N THR A 754 -20.71 -21.76 5.32
CA THR A 754 -19.60 -20.98 4.77
C THR A 754 -18.88 -20.14 5.82
N ARG A 755 -19.49 -19.90 6.98
CA ARG A 755 -18.86 -19.14 8.07
C ARG A 755 -17.54 -19.77 8.48
N ARG A 756 -16.50 -18.95 8.46
CA ARG A 756 -15.19 -19.26 9.03
C ARG A 756 -15.12 -18.76 10.47
N PHE A 757 -14.52 -19.55 11.34
CA PHE A 757 -14.35 -19.22 12.75
C PHE A 757 -13.09 -19.87 13.31
N ARG A 758 -12.71 -19.47 14.52
CA ARG A 758 -11.68 -20.12 15.33
C ARG A 758 -12.20 -20.22 16.75
N LEU A 759 -11.79 -21.25 17.47
CA LEU A 759 -12.09 -21.43 18.88
C LEU A 759 -11.13 -20.56 19.69
N LEU A 760 -11.66 -19.54 20.36
CA LEU A 760 -10.91 -18.47 21.04
C LEU A 760 -11.51 -18.16 22.42
N ASN A 761 -11.00 -17.10 23.07
CA ASN A 761 -11.52 -16.45 24.28
C ASN A 761 -11.44 -17.24 25.59
N TYR A 762 -11.69 -18.55 25.62
CA TYR A 762 -11.74 -19.32 26.88
C TYR A 762 -10.44 -20.06 27.23
N PHE A 763 -9.33 -19.70 26.62
CA PHE A 763 -8.07 -20.44 26.72
C PHE A 763 -6.89 -19.48 26.90
N GLU A 764 -5.92 -19.87 27.73
CA GLU A 764 -4.74 -19.03 28.00
C GLU A 764 -3.80 -18.98 26.80
N ASN A 765 -3.43 -17.78 26.37
CA ASN A 765 -2.58 -17.59 25.20
C ASN A 765 -1.13 -18.06 25.46
N CYS A 766 -0.51 -18.64 24.45
CA CYS A 766 0.92 -18.94 24.50
C CYS A 766 1.73 -17.68 24.25
N LEU A 767 2.59 -17.29 25.19
CA LEU A 767 3.48 -16.12 25.05
C LEU A 767 4.83 -16.46 24.42
N GLY A 768 5.05 -17.71 24.01
CA GLY A 768 6.34 -18.19 23.49
C GLY A 768 7.02 -19.22 24.37
N ARG A 769 7.94 -20.00 23.79
CA ARG A 769 8.66 -21.06 24.51
C ARG A 769 9.82 -20.49 25.31
N GLN A 770 9.91 -20.77 26.61
CA GLN A 770 11.12 -20.47 27.36
C GLN A 770 12.16 -21.57 27.13
N THR A 771 13.29 -21.21 26.52
CA THR A 771 14.42 -22.09 26.20
C THR A 771 15.64 -21.75 27.06
N ALA A 772 16.60 -22.67 27.10
CA ALA A 772 17.87 -22.50 27.79
C ALA A 772 18.96 -22.12 26.79
N ASN A 773 19.47 -20.89 26.90
CA ASN A 773 20.49 -20.35 25.99
C ASN A 773 21.79 -20.07 26.76
N PHE A 774 22.89 -20.69 26.31
CA PHE A 774 24.19 -20.48 26.94
C PHE A 774 24.73 -19.09 26.60
N ASN A 775 24.99 -18.29 27.62
CA ASN A 775 25.68 -17.02 27.52
C ASN A 775 27.14 -17.22 27.92
N TRP A 776 27.99 -17.47 26.91
CA TRP A 776 29.41 -17.73 27.09
C TRP A 776 30.24 -16.50 27.49
N SER A 777 29.60 -15.33 27.70
CA SER A 777 30.26 -14.19 28.33
C SER A 777 30.71 -14.58 29.73
N ARG A 778 32.01 -14.42 29.96
CA ARG A 778 32.73 -14.95 31.12
C ARG A 778 33.76 -13.92 31.60
N GLU A 779 33.93 -13.86 32.90
CA GLU A 779 34.91 -12.97 33.54
C GLU A 779 36.31 -13.59 33.59
N GLY A 780 36.41 -14.91 33.39
CA GLY A 780 37.64 -15.68 33.43
C GLY A 780 37.41 -17.17 33.22
N GLU A 781 38.46 -17.96 33.43
CA GLU A 781 38.43 -19.42 33.32
C GLU A 781 39.03 -20.09 34.57
N ILE A 782 38.58 -21.32 34.82
CA ILE A 782 39.10 -22.18 35.88
C ILE A 782 39.45 -23.54 35.26
N LYS A 783 40.70 -23.98 35.47
CA LYS A 783 41.26 -25.23 34.97
C LYS A 783 41.70 -26.15 36.11
N LYS A 784 41.66 -27.46 35.90
CA LYS A 784 42.29 -28.43 36.81
C LYS A 784 43.73 -28.68 36.34
N VAL A 785 44.72 -28.36 37.18
CA VAL A 785 46.14 -28.56 36.90
C VAL A 785 46.67 -29.70 37.76
N ASN A 786 47.09 -30.78 37.12
CA ASN A 786 47.57 -31.99 37.78
C ASN A 786 49.05 -31.85 38.16
N TYR A 787 49.43 -32.31 39.36
CA TYR A 787 50.83 -32.34 39.81
C TYR A 787 51.11 -33.61 40.64
N GLY A 788 51.49 -34.71 39.97
CA GLY A 788 51.91 -35.97 40.63
C GLY A 788 50.83 -36.69 41.46
N ASN A 789 50.91 -38.03 41.56
CA ASN A 789 50.04 -38.87 42.40
C ASN A 789 48.52 -38.56 42.37
N ASN A 790 47.92 -38.38 41.18
CA ASN A 790 46.48 -38.07 41.03
C ASN A 790 46.00 -36.81 41.79
N GLN A 791 46.90 -35.92 42.20
CA GLN A 791 46.55 -34.66 42.85
C GLN A 791 46.48 -33.53 41.82
N PHE A 792 45.52 -32.63 42.01
CA PHE A 792 45.32 -31.46 41.17
C PHE A 792 45.00 -30.24 42.04
N TYR A 793 45.20 -29.06 41.46
CA TYR A 793 44.70 -27.80 42.02
C TYR A 793 43.88 -27.06 40.96
N PHE A 794 43.01 -26.15 41.39
CA PHE A 794 42.25 -25.29 40.49
C PHE A 794 43.06 -24.03 40.15
N ALA A 795 43.32 -23.82 38.86
CA ALA A 795 43.94 -22.59 38.35
C ALA A 795 42.84 -21.62 37.90
N ILE A 796 42.66 -20.52 38.63
CA ILE A 796 41.71 -19.45 38.33
C ILE A 796 42.45 -18.32 37.61
N SER A 797 42.08 -18.03 36.37
CA SER A 797 42.68 -16.97 35.55
C SER A 797 41.62 -16.03 34.99
N PHE A 798 41.93 -14.73 34.95
CA PHE A 798 41.07 -13.69 34.40
C PHE A 798 41.95 -12.52 33.93
N PRO A 799 41.67 -11.93 32.74
CA PRO A 799 42.54 -10.94 32.14
C PRO A 799 42.48 -9.59 32.87
N MET A 800 43.59 -8.86 32.88
CA MET A 800 43.67 -7.49 33.38
C MET A 800 42.96 -6.48 32.46
N GLY A 801 42.66 -6.88 31.23
CA GLY A 801 42.14 -6.05 30.15
C GLY A 801 42.54 -6.60 28.78
N ASP A 802 41.94 -6.05 27.73
CA ASP A 802 42.14 -6.48 26.35
C ASP A 802 42.83 -5.39 25.53
N LYS A 803 43.79 -5.81 24.70
CA LYS A 803 44.38 -4.95 23.68
C LYS A 803 43.57 -5.07 22.40
N HIS A 804 43.13 -3.96 21.84
CA HIS A 804 42.37 -3.91 20.60
C HIS A 804 42.87 -2.76 19.74
N TRP A 805 42.75 -2.94 18.42
CA TRP A 805 43.15 -1.93 17.45
C TRP A 805 42.04 -0.91 17.26
N VAL A 806 42.40 0.37 17.35
CA VAL A 806 41.49 1.48 17.08
C VAL A 806 42.00 2.21 15.85
N HIS A 807 41.18 2.20 14.80
CA HIS A 807 41.46 2.89 13.54
C HIS A 807 40.96 4.33 13.63
N ASN A 808 41.85 5.31 13.50
CA ASN A 808 41.48 6.72 13.38
C ASN A 808 42.30 7.42 12.29
N ARG A 809 41.95 8.67 11.97
CA ARG A 809 42.53 9.42 10.82
C ARG A 809 44.05 9.60 10.88
N TRP A 810 44.70 9.28 12.00
CA TRP A 810 46.16 9.41 12.19
C TRP A 810 46.89 8.06 12.20
N GLY A 811 46.20 6.97 11.84
CA GLY A 811 46.75 5.63 11.73
C GLY A 811 46.27 4.68 12.83
N ASP A 812 46.69 3.42 12.70
CA ASP A 812 46.23 2.35 13.57
C ASP A 812 47.01 2.38 14.89
N ARG A 813 46.27 2.41 16.01
CA ARG A 813 46.85 2.40 17.36
C ARG A 813 46.30 1.23 18.15
N GLU A 814 47.20 0.44 18.74
CA GLU A 814 46.83 -0.55 19.74
C GLU A 814 46.44 0.18 21.05
N VAL A 815 45.19 0.02 21.48
CA VAL A 815 44.66 0.58 22.72
C VAL A 815 44.41 -0.55 23.71
N TYR A 816 44.91 -0.38 24.93
CA TYR A 816 44.60 -1.26 26.04
C TYR A 816 43.33 -0.79 26.77
N SER A 817 42.32 -1.65 26.80
CA SER A 817 41.11 -1.46 27.60
C SER A 817 41.23 -2.28 28.88
N PRO A 818 41.40 -1.65 30.06
CA PRO A 818 41.46 -2.39 31.32
C PRO A 818 40.12 -3.09 31.59
N ASN A 819 40.18 -4.31 32.13
CA ASN A 819 38.99 -5.03 32.61
C ASN A 819 38.48 -4.31 33.87
N PRO A 820 37.29 -3.67 33.84
CA PRO A 820 36.79 -2.89 34.97
C PRO A 820 36.54 -3.75 36.22
N ASN A 821 36.32 -5.05 36.05
CA ASN A 821 36.06 -5.98 37.14
C ASN A 821 37.33 -6.57 37.77
N PHE A 822 38.51 -6.34 37.18
CA PHE A 822 39.75 -7.01 37.58
C PHE A 822 40.09 -6.85 39.07
N GLU A 823 40.06 -5.63 39.61
CA GLU A 823 40.38 -5.37 41.01
C GLU A 823 39.34 -5.97 41.98
N ASN A 824 38.07 -6.02 41.57
CA ASN A 824 37.02 -6.67 42.36
C ASN A 824 37.20 -8.20 42.36
N LEU A 825 37.39 -8.82 41.19
CA LEU A 825 37.62 -10.26 41.05
C LEU A 825 38.86 -10.70 41.82
N LYS A 826 39.95 -9.93 41.76
CA LYS A 826 41.17 -10.16 42.54
C LYS A 826 40.92 -10.15 44.04
N LYS A 827 40.10 -9.21 44.55
CA LYS A 827 39.69 -9.20 45.97
C LYS A 827 38.84 -10.42 46.33
N LEU A 828 37.94 -10.86 45.44
CA LEU A 828 37.06 -12.00 45.67
C LEU A 828 37.80 -13.35 45.63
N VAL A 829 38.69 -13.56 44.67
CA VAL A 829 39.51 -14.79 44.57
C VAL A 829 40.41 -14.95 45.79
N LYS A 830 40.96 -13.85 46.32
CA LYS A 830 41.77 -13.86 47.56
C LYS A 830 41.01 -14.30 48.81
N ARG A 831 39.67 -14.29 48.80
CA ARG A 831 38.84 -14.75 49.92
C ARG A 831 38.68 -16.27 49.94
N ILE A 832 39.00 -16.98 48.86
CA ILE A 832 38.97 -18.44 48.81
C ILE A 832 40.12 -18.98 49.65
N SER A 833 39.83 -19.89 50.56
CA SER A 833 40.83 -20.49 51.45
C SER A 833 41.91 -21.25 50.66
N GLY A 834 43.17 -21.14 51.11
CA GLY A 834 44.30 -21.87 50.50
C GLY A 834 44.81 -21.32 49.16
N VAL A 835 44.26 -20.20 48.67
CA VAL A 835 44.64 -19.61 47.38
C VAL A 835 46.08 -19.08 47.38
N LYS A 836 46.84 -19.36 46.31
CA LYS A 836 48.21 -18.87 46.09
C LYS A 836 48.37 -18.30 44.68
N TRP A 837 49.01 -17.15 44.55
CA TRP A 837 49.34 -16.60 43.24
C TRP A 837 50.53 -17.34 42.64
N ASN A 838 50.40 -17.84 41.41
CA ASN A 838 51.50 -18.37 40.61
C ASN A 838 51.96 -17.29 39.62
N PRO A 839 53.14 -16.64 39.85
CA PRO A 839 53.60 -15.54 39.00
C PRO A 839 54.05 -15.99 37.61
N ASN A 840 54.57 -17.22 37.46
CA ASN A 840 55.07 -17.73 36.19
C ASN A 840 53.91 -18.01 35.23
N GLU A 841 52.88 -18.69 35.74
CA GLU A 841 51.71 -19.12 34.97
C GLU A 841 50.53 -18.14 35.06
N LYS A 842 50.73 -16.99 35.72
CA LYS A 842 49.78 -15.86 35.86
C LYS A 842 48.34 -16.26 36.26
N HIS A 843 48.19 -17.17 37.22
CA HIS A 843 46.88 -17.57 37.76
C HIS A 843 46.90 -17.74 39.27
N TRP A 844 45.71 -17.80 39.88
CA TRP A 844 45.54 -18.14 41.30
C TRP A 844 45.28 -19.64 41.43
N GLY A 845 46.18 -20.35 42.12
CA GLY A 845 46.04 -21.78 42.42
C GLY A 845 45.29 -22.00 43.72
N VAL A 846 44.25 -22.83 43.71
CA VAL A 846 43.48 -23.26 44.89
C VAL A 846 43.55 -24.78 45.04
N PRO A 847 43.94 -25.33 46.21
CA PRO A 847 43.98 -26.77 46.44
C PRO A 847 42.62 -27.45 46.20
N SER A 848 42.64 -28.70 45.72
CA SER A 848 41.41 -29.46 45.37
C SER A 848 40.41 -29.64 46.53
N GLN A 849 40.87 -29.60 47.79
CA GLN A 849 39.99 -29.71 48.96
C GLN A 849 38.95 -28.58 49.09
N TYR A 850 39.14 -27.45 48.38
CA TYR A 850 38.21 -26.31 48.36
C TYR A 850 37.35 -26.25 47.08
N GLU A 851 37.04 -27.42 46.49
CA GLU A 851 36.25 -27.51 45.25
C GLU A 851 34.89 -26.81 45.37
N THR A 852 34.19 -26.94 46.50
CA THR A 852 32.88 -26.32 46.71
C THR A 852 32.93 -24.79 46.64
N GLU A 853 33.96 -24.18 47.23
CA GLU A 853 34.18 -22.74 47.23
C GLU A 853 34.56 -22.24 45.83
N VAL A 854 35.39 -22.98 45.11
CA VAL A 854 35.79 -22.67 43.73
C VAL A 854 34.59 -22.73 42.79
N LEU A 855 33.74 -23.75 42.89
CA LEU A 855 32.52 -23.87 42.07
C LEU A 855 31.50 -22.78 42.42
N SER A 856 31.35 -22.45 43.71
CA SER A 856 30.47 -21.35 44.16
C SER A 856 30.95 -20.00 43.64
N PHE A 857 32.27 -19.77 43.67
CA PHE A 857 32.90 -18.59 43.08
C PHE A 857 32.64 -18.54 41.57
N ALA A 858 32.82 -19.66 40.86
CA ALA A 858 32.59 -19.73 39.43
C ALA A 858 31.15 -19.40 39.03
N LYS A 859 30.18 -19.90 39.81
CA LYS A 859 28.77 -19.59 39.63
C LYS A 859 28.46 -18.12 39.89
N ALA A 860 28.94 -17.56 41.01
CA ALA A 860 28.64 -16.19 41.41
C ALA A 860 29.27 -15.14 40.48
N GLN A 861 30.47 -15.41 39.97
CA GLN A 861 31.25 -14.48 39.15
C GLN A 861 31.27 -14.87 37.66
N ARG A 862 30.46 -15.85 37.24
CA ARG A 862 30.34 -16.30 35.84
C ARG A 862 31.68 -16.73 35.21
N PHE A 863 32.49 -17.52 35.90
CA PHE A 863 33.73 -18.09 35.34
C PHE A 863 33.45 -19.33 34.52
N PHE A 864 34.23 -19.53 33.45
CA PHE A 864 34.17 -20.73 32.63
C PHE A 864 34.98 -21.87 33.26
N LEU A 865 34.34 -23.01 33.47
CA LEU A 865 34.96 -24.24 33.96
C LEU A 865 35.46 -25.05 32.76
N ASP A 866 36.78 -25.03 32.56
CA ASP A 866 37.49 -25.81 31.53
C ASP A 866 37.98 -27.13 32.13
N PHE A 867 37.01 -27.97 32.48
CA PHE A 867 37.26 -29.32 33.00
C PHE A 867 37.04 -30.36 31.92
N GLU A 868 37.61 -31.55 32.11
CA GLU A 868 37.36 -32.68 31.23
C GLU A 868 35.85 -33.00 31.12
N GLY A 869 35.41 -33.47 29.94
CA GLY A 869 34.01 -33.78 29.64
C GLY A 869 33.27 -32.69 28.86
N SER A 870 31.94 -32.62 29.03
CA SER A 870 31.09 -31.71 28.26
C SER A 870 31.17 -30.27 28.79
N LYS A 871 31.64 -29.34 27.93
CA LYS A 871 31.64 -27.90 28.22
C LYS A 871 30.28 -27.37 28.68
N TYR A 872 29.20 -27.91 28.12
CA TYR A 872 27.83 -27.53 28.48
C TYR A 872 27.43 -28.04 29.87
N ALA A 873 27.80 -29.27 30.23
CA ALA A 873 27.51 -29.84 31.55
C ALA A 873 28.31 -29.17 32.66
N ASN A 874 29.57 -28.81 32.37
CA ASN A 874 30.44 -28.13 33.32
C ASN A 874 30.02 -26.67 33.58
N ASN A 875 29.28 -26.03 32.67
CA ASN A 875 29.00 -24.60 32.72
C ASN A 875 27.50 -24.25 32.76
N ILE A 876 26.69 -25.08 33.45
CA ILE A 876 25.23 -24.86 33.56
C ILE A 876 24.89 -23.50 34.20
N HIS A 877 25.77 -22.93 35.04
CA HIS A 877 25.59 -21.60 35.63
C HIS A 877 25.67 -20.44 34.64
N LEU A 878 26.13 -20.67 33.40
CA LEU A 878 26.16 -19.67 32.33
C LEU A 878 24.90 -19.68 31.45
N VAL A 879 23.89 -20.49 31.80
CA VAL A 879 22.63 -20.60 31.05
C VAL A 879 21.67 -19.49 31.45
N ASP A 880 21.20 -18.74 30.46
CA ASP A 880 20.10 -17.79 30.59
C ASP A 880 18.81 -18.44 30.06
N PHE A 881 17.71 -18.34 30.82
CA PHE A 881 16.40 -18.82 30.39
C PHE A 881 15.60 -17.68 29.77
N LYS A 882 15.45 -17.68 28.45
CA LYS A 882 14.78 -16.60 27.71
C LYS A 882 13.57 -17.13 26.97
N ARG A 883 12.53 -16.29 26.84
CA ARG A 883 11.33 -16.61 26.06
C ARG A 883 11.60 -16.30 24.59
N GLU A 884 11.48 -17.32 23.75
CA GLU A 884 11.56 -17.24 22.29
C GLU A 884 10.15 -17.20 21.68
N ASP A 885 10.06 -17.29 20.36
CA ASP A 885 8.81 -17.24 19.61
C ASP A 885 7.79 -18.32 20.02
N ILE A 886 6.52 -18.06 19.69
CA ILE A 886 5.43 -19.02 19.83
C ILE A 886 5.72 -20.24 18.94
N PRO A 887 5.72 -21.46 19.49
CA PRO A 887 5.93 -22.65 18.68
C PRO A 887 4.91 -22.77 17.56
N ASN A 888 5.36 -23.19 16.37
CA ASN A 888 4.48 -23.32 15.21
C ASN A 888 3.21 -24.10 15.56
N GLY A 889 2.06 -23.52 15.23
CA GLY A 889 0.78 -24.16 15.40
C GLY A 889 0.20 -24.15 16.81
N ILE A 890 0.90 -23.62 17.80
CA ILE A 890 0.38 -23.50 19.17
C ILE A 890 -0.18 -22.09 19.35
N LEU A 891 -1.45 -21.96 19.72
CA LEU A 891 -2.08 -20.68 20.05
C LEU A 891 -2.23 -20.54 21.57
N PHE A 892 -2.66 -21.63 22.22
CA PHE A 892 -2.92 -21.70 23.65
C PHE A 892 -1.89 -22.54 24.38
N CYS A 893 -1.64 -22.23 25.65
CA CYS A 893 -0.65 -22.91 26.47
C CYS A 893 -1.03 -24.37 26.76
N GLU A 894 -0.49 -25.30 25.98
CA GLU A 894 -0.69 -26.76 26.12
C GLU A 894 0.41 -27.48 26.91
N GLY A 895 1.32 -26.73 27.54
CA GLY A 895 2.49 -27.30 28.22
C GLY A 895 2.11 -28.16 29.41
N ARG A 896 2.39 -29.47 29.34
CA ARG A 896 2.18 -30.42 30.44
C ARG A 896 3.46 -30.60 31.26
N LEU A 897 3.38 -30.57 32.58
CA LEU A 897 4.55 -30.77 33.44
C LEU A 897 5.22 -32.14 33.19
N ALA A 898 6.55 -32.15 33.06
CA ALA A 898 7.33 -33.37 32.97
C ALA A 898 7.40 -34.09 34.31
N ASN A 899 7.36 -35.43 34.29
CA ASN A 899 7.46 -36.26 35.51
C ASN A 899 8.86 -36.29 36.15
N LYS A 900 9.87 -35.73 35.47
CA LYS A 900 11.26 -35.61 35.94
C LYS A 900 11.84 -34.27 35.50
N PRO A 901 12.76 -33.67 36.28
CA PRO A 901 13.46 -32.47 35.86
C PRO A 901 14.35 -32.74 34.65
N HIS A 902 14.68 -31.68 33.91
CA HIS A 902 15.52 -31.79 32.73
C HIS A 902 16.91 -32.37 33.07
N GLU A 903 17.38 -33.34 32.30
CA GLU A 903 18.61 -34.10 32.61
C GLU A 903 19.84 -33.21 32.81
N LEU A 904 20.04 -32.23 31.92
CA LEU A 904 21.16 -31.29 31.97
C LEU A 904 20.97 -30.19 33.03
N PHE A 905 19.89 -29.39 32.94
CA PHE A 905 19.72 -28.18 33.75
C PHE A 905 19.15 -28.43 35.16
N LYS A 906 18.70 -29.66 35.47
CA LYS A 906 18.08 -30.04 36.75
C LYS A 906 16.91 -29.15 37.17
N LYS A 907 16.23 -28.55 36.19
CA LYS A 907 15.06 -27.67 36.36
C LYS A 907 13.80 -28.36 35.84
N GLU A 908 12.66 -28.08 36.48
CA GLU A 908 11.35 -28.48 35.96
C GLU A 908 11.08 -27.86 34.59
N PHE A 909 10.30 -28.57 33.78
CA PHE A 909 9.93 -28.11 32.45
C PHE A 909 8.59 -28.73 32.04
N TRP A 910 7.94 -28.09 31.07
CA TRP A 910 6.69 -28.51 30.49
C TRP A 910 6.92 -29.04 29.07
N TRP A 911 6.33 -30.19 28.76
CA TRP A 911 6.23 -30.75 27.42
C TRP A 911 5.20 -29.95 26.62
N CYS A 912 5.69 -29.17 25.66
CA CYS A 912 4.88 -28.33 24.79
C CYS A 912 5.31 -28.58 23.35
N GLY A 913 4.41 -28.97 22.44
CA GLY A 913 4.76 -29.30 21.05
C GLY A 913 5.92 -30.31 20.90
N GLY A 914 6.02 -31.28 21.81
CA GLY A 914 7.08 -32.30 21.81
C GLY A 914 8.48 -31.81 22.17
N GLN A 915 8.63 -30.62 22.77
CA GLN A 915 9.90 -30.04 23.21
C GLN A 915 9.78 -29.47 24.63
N PRO A 916 10.89 -29.34 25.39
CA PRO A 916 10.89 -28.69 26.69
C PRO A 916 10.53 -27.21 26.62
N CYS A 917 9.78 -26.73 27.60
CA CYS A 917 9.51 -25.31 27.86
C CYS A 917 9.74 -25.06 29.35
N PHE A 918 10.62 -24.13 29.74
CA PHE A 918 11.01 -23.95 31.15
C PHE A 918 10.08 -23.04 31.96
N SER A 919 8.99 -22.56 31.35
CA SER A 919 7.94 -21.76 31.99
C SER A 919 6.62 -21.97 31.26
N LYS A 920 5.53 -22.14 32.02
CA LYS A 920 4.16 -22.16 31.51
C LYS A 920 3.58 -20.74 31.38
N CYS A 921 2.55 -20.58 30.55
CA CYS A 921 1.75 -19.36 30.46
C CYS A 921 0.41 -19.50 31.19
N GLU A 922 -0.08 -20.73 31.41
CA GLU A 922 -1.31 -21.03 32.15
C GLU A 922 -1.29 -20.47 33.58
N THR A 923 -2.32 -19.67 33.88
CA THR A 923 -2.59 -19.02 35.16
C THR A 923 -4.00 -19.39 35.66
N ILE A 924 -4.16 -19.47 36.98
CA ILE A 924 -5.47 -19.45 37.64
C ILE A 924 -5.71 -18.01 38.06
N HIS A 925 -6.82 -17.44 37.64
CA HIS A 925 -7.15 -16.04 37.84
C HIS A 925 -7.86 -15.82 39.18
N ILE A 926 -7.56 -14.70 39.82
CA ILE A 926 -8.29 -14.25 41.01
C ILE A 926 -9.63 -13.61 40.60
N THR A 927 -10.54 -13.44 41.56
CA THR A 927 -11.91 -12.92 41.32
C THR A 927 -11.96 -11.55 40.65
N ASP A 928 -11.00 -10.67 40.94
CA ASP A 928 -10.93 -9.33 40.34
C ASP A 928 -10.55 -9.39 38.84
N GLU A 929 -10.00 -10.52 38.39
CA GLU A 929 -9.62 -10.78 37.00
C GLU A 929 -10.64 -11.66 36.27
N TRP A 930 -11.90 -11.70 36.73
CA TRP A 930 -12.95 -12.58 36.17
C TRP A 930 -13.17 -12.41 34.67
N GLU A 931 -12.94 -11.21 34.12
CA GLU A 931 -13.02 -10.97 32.69
C GLU A 931 -11.95 -11.74 31.90
N LYS A 932 -10.94 -12.31 32.56
CA LYS A 932 -9.92 -13.18 31.98
C LYS A 932 -10.16 -14.67 32.23
N TYR A 933 -11.23 -15.05 32.96
CA TYR A 933 -11.52 -16.45 33.25
C TYR A 933 -11.52 -17.33 31.99
N THR A 934 -10.83 -18.45 32.13
CA THR A 934 -10.62 -19.49 31.12
C THR A 934 -11.41 -20.75 31.46
N LEU A 935 -11.41 -21.73 30.57
CA LEU A 935 -11.95 -23.06 30.84
C LEU A 935 -11.32 -23.70 32.09
N LEU A 936 -10.05 -23.41 32.38
CA LEU A 936 -9.40 -23.95 33.57
C LEU A 936 -10.00 -23.33 34.84
N ASP A 937 -10.19 -22.01 34.86
CA ASP A 937 -10.86 -21.33 35.97
C ASP A 937 -12.28 -21.88 36.16
N PHE A 938 -12.99 -22.16 35.08
CA PHE A 938 -14.32 -22.77 35.14
C PHE A 938 -14.30 -24.16 35.77
N CYS A 939 -13.32 -25.01 35.42
CA CYS A 939 -13.14 -26.32 36.05
C CYS A 939 -12.85 -26.20 37.54
N GLU A 940 -11.96 -25.29 37.95
CA GLU A 940 -11.63 -25.07 39.37
C GLU A 940 -12.85 -24.55 40.16
N ILE A 941 -13.57 -23.55 39.63
CA ILE A 941 -14.78 -22.98 40.26
C ILE A 941 -15.89 -24.04 40.42
N LEU A 942 -16.00 -24.96 39.46
CA LEU A 942 -16.96 -26.08 39.51
C LEU A 942 -16.45 -27.30 40.29
N ASN A 943 -15.24 -27.25 40.84
CA ASN A 943 -14.57 -28.36 41.53
C ASN A 943 -14.43 -29.63 40.67
N LEU A 944 -14.14 -29.48 39.37
CA LEU A 944 -13.87 -30.59 38.46
C LEU A 944 -12.40 -31.02 38.57
N ASN A 945 -12.16 -32.28 38.94
CA ASN A 945 -10.80 -32.82 38.95
C ASN A 945 -10.30 -33.08 37.53
N THR A 946 -9.35 -32.27 37.05
CA THR A 946 -8.77 -32.36 35.69
C THR A 946 -7.48 -33.17 35.59
N ASP A 947 -7.07 -33.84 36.67
CA ASP A 947 -5.85 -34.66 36.70
C ASP A 947 -6.00 -35.96 35.92
N GLU A 948 -4.91 -36.41 35.32
CA GLU A 948 -4.87 -37.66 34.55
C GLU A 948 -3.89 -38.65 35.21
N THR A 949 -4.27 -39.93 35.25
CA THR A 949 -3.32 -41.04 35.41
C THR A 949 -3.20 -41.77 34.08
N ASN A 950 -2.02 -41.73 33.46
CA ASN A 950 -1.83 -42.35 32.15
C ASN A 950 -1.78 -43.89 32.23
N LYS A 951 -1.76 -44.56 31.07
CA LYS A 951 -1.67 -46.04 30.99
C LYS A 951 -0.39 -46.63 31.62
N MET A 952 0.65 -45.82 31.82
CA MET A 952 1.90 -46.23 32.47
C MET A 952 1.88 -45.99 33.99
N GLY A 953 0.79 -45.45 34.53
CA GLY A 953 0.65 -45.13 35.95
C GLY A 953 1.23 -43.78 36.36
N ASP A 954 1.69 -42.94 35.43
CA ASP A 954 2.16 -41.60 35.77
C ASP A 954 0.97 -40.69 36.12
N TYR A 955 1.05 -40.03 37.27
CA TYR A 955 0.12 -38.97 37.66
C TYR A 955 0.50 -37.62 37.00
N ILE A 956 -0.49 -36.94 36.46
CA ILE A 956 -0.33 -35.73 35.66
C ILE A 956 -1.34 -34.69 36.14
N PRO A 957 -0.88 -33.68 36.89
CA PRO A 957 -1.73 -32.56 37.27
C PRO A 957 -2.33 -31.89 36.03
N LYS A 958 -3.66 -31.67 36.04
CA LYS A 958 -4.41 -31.03 34.94
C LYS A 958 -4.23 -31.73 33.58
N GLY A 959 -3.90 -33.02 33.57
CA GLY A 959 -3.57 -33.77 32.36
C GLY A 959 -4.70 -33.77 31.33
N HIS A 960 -5.95 -33.98 31.76
CA HIS A 960 -7.11 -33.96 30.86
C HIS A 960 -7.35 -32.57 30.25
N TYR A 961 -7.09 -31.50 31.00
CA TYR A 961 -7.16 -30.13 30.48
C TYR A 961 -6.12 -29.90 29.37
N TYR A 962 -4.84 -30.22 29.60
CA TYR A 962 -3.81 -30.02 28.58
C TYR A 962 -4.03 -30.86 27.32
N GLN A 963 -4.58 -32.08 27.45
CA GLN A 963 -5.00 -32.89 26.30
C GLN A 963 -6.06 -32.16 25.47
N PHE A 964 -7.03 -31.53 26.12
CA PHE A 964 -8.07 -30.77 25.43
C PHE A 964 -7.51 -29.49 24.79
N ILE A 965 -6.63 -28.75 25.46
CA ILE A 965 -5.98 -27.57 24.87
C ILE A 965 -5.14 -27.95 23.64
N ALA A 966 -4.41 -29.06 23.70
CA ALA A 966 -3.68 -29.57 22.53
C ALA A 966 -4.61 -29.95 21.38
N LEU A 967 -5.79 -30.52 21.69
CA LEU A 967 -6.84 -30.78 20.70
C LEU A 967 -7.37 -29.47 20.08
N ILE A 968 -7.67 -28.45 20.88
CA ILE A 968 -8.16 -27.14 20.40
C ILE A 968 -7.12 -26.47 19.50
N ASN A 969 -5.84 -26.43 19.91
CA ASN A 969 -4.74 -25.93 19.10
C ASN A 969 -4.71 -26.65 17.74
N ARG A 970 -4.80 -27.99 17.75
CA ARG A 970 -4.82 -28.78 16.52
C ARG A 970 -6.05 -28.52 15.66
N PHE A 971 -7.22 -28.43 16.27
CA PHE A 971 -8.47 -28.21 15.56
C PHE A 971 -8.51 -26.84 14.88
N ASN A 972 -8.03 -25.78 15.55
CA ASN A 972 -7.89 -24.46 14.94
C ASN A 972 -6.99 -24.48 13.69
N ARG A 973 -5.90 -25.27 13.68
CA ARG A 973 -5.06 -25.47 12.48
C ARG A 973 -5.78 -26.24 11.38
N LEU A 974 -6.59 -27.22 11.76
CA LEU A 974 -7.40 -27.99 10.82
C LEU A 974 -8.46 -27.10 10.16
N LEU A 975 -9.15 -26.24 10.93
CA LEU A 975 -10.17 -25.30 10.45
C LEU A 975 -9.66 -24.42 9.30
N ASP A 976 -8.40 -23.99 9.33
CA ASP A 976 -7.79 -23.20 8.25
C ASP A 976 -7.80 -23.92 6.88
N LYS A 977 -7.90 -25.26 6.87
CA LYS A 977 -7.94 -26.10 5.65
C LYS A 977 -9.28 -26.84 5.48
N LEU A 978 -10.18 -26.78 6.46
CA LEU A 978 -11.41 -27.59 6.51
C LEU A 978 -12.57 -27.04 5.66
N TYR A 979 -12.28 -26.20 4.67
CA TYR A 979 -13.29 -25.61 3.78
C TYR A 979 -13.03 -26.00 2.32
N CYS A 980 -14.10 -26.26 1.57
CA CYS A 980 -14.06 -26.52 0.14
C CYS A 980 -13.50 -25.30 -0.61
N GLN A 981 -12.58 -25.50 -1.55
CA GLN A 981 -11.98 -24.40 -2.33
C GLN A 981 -12.92 -23.85 -3.39
N ASP A 982 -13.94 -24.62 -3.82
CA ASP A 982 -14.85 -24.23 -4.89
C ASP A 982 -16.11 -23.53 -4.37
N CYS A 983 -16.75 -24.06 -3.33
CA CYS A 983 -18.00 -23.51 -2.79
C CYS A 983 -17.88 -22.91 -1.37
N ASN A 984 -16.69 -22.91 -0.76
CA ASN A 984 -16.44 -22.42 0.60
C ASN A 984 -17.24 -23.10 1.73
N HIS A 985 -18.00 -24.16 1.47
CA HIS A 985 -18.64 -24.93 2.54
C HIS A 985 -17.61 -25.68 3.37
N ILE A 986 -17.83 -25.77 4.69
CA ILE A 986 -17.06 -26.64 5.58
C ILE A 986 -17.14 -28.10 5.09
N LEU A 987 -16.01 -28.79 5.12
CA LEU A 987 -15.89 -30.17 4.67
C LEU A 987 -16.38 -31.14 5.76
N TYR A 988 -16.95 -32.26 5.31
CA TYR A 988 -17.41 -33.33 6.18
C TYR A 988 -16.47 -34.52 6.10
N PRO A 989 -16.35 -35.34 7.15
CA PRO A 989 -15.65 -36.61 7.06
C PRO A 989 -16.21 -37.46 5.91
N SER A 990 -15.33 -38.12 5.14
CA SER A 990 -15.75 -39.01 4.06
C SER A 990 -16.38 -40.29 4.63
N ASP A 991 -17.39 -40.83 3.93
CA ASP A 991 -18.12 -42.03 4.33
C ASP A 991 -17.25 -43.30 4.30
N PHE A 992 -16.11 -43.27 3.59
CA PHE A 992 -15.10 -44.34 3.55
C PHE A 992 -14.04 -44.25 4.67
N GLY A 993 -14.09 -43.20 5.50
CA GLY A 993 -13.03 -42.82 6.44
C GLY A 993 -13.05 -43.51 7.81
N THR A 994 -14.03 -44.36 8.12
CA THR A 994 -14.09 -45.09 9.40
C THR A 994 -13.53 -46.49 9.26
N SER A 995 -12.22 -46.63 9.00
CA SER A 995 -11.55 -47.87 9.38
C SER A 995 -11.72 -48.02 10.89
N HIS A 996 -12.41 -49.07 11.35
CA HIS A 996 -12.85 -49.30 12.72
C HIS A 996 -11.76 -49.27 13.82
N PHE A 997 -10.50 -48.90 13.53
CA PHE A 997 -9.34 -49.13 14.42
C PHE A 997 -8.27 -48.03 14.50
N ALA A 998 -8.44 -46.82 13.93
CA ALA A 998 -7.37 -45.80 13.94
C ALA A 998 -7.69 -44.61 14.86
N ALA A 999 -7.04 -44.50 16.02
CA ALA A 999 -7.18 -43.39 16.98
C ALA A 999 -6.78 -41.97 16.47
N HIS A 1000 -6.50 -41.81 15.17
CA HIS A 1000 -6.30 -40.54 14.46
C HIS A 1000 -7.35 -40.41 13.33
N THR A 1001 -8.62 -40.33 13.73
CA THR A 1001 -9.78 -40.84 12.98
C THR A 1001 -10.35 -39.94 11.87
N MET A 1002 -9.84 -38.73 11.62
CA MET A 1002 -10.41 -37.83 10.59
C MET A 1002 -9.34 -37.15 9.76
N VAL A 1003 -8.85 -37.86 8.75
CA VAL A 1003 -7.89 -37.34 7.76
C VAL A 1003 -8.47 -37.24 6.36
N ARG A 1004 -9.67 -37.78 6.13
CA ARG A 1004 -10.35 -37.84 4.83
C ARG A 1004 -11.65 -37.06 4.91
N PHE A 1005 -11.78 -36.08 4.02
CA PHE A 1005 -12.87 -35.13 4.00
C PHE A 1005 -13.46 -35.01 2.59
N GLN A 1006 -14.73 -34.69 2.48
CA GLN A 1006 -15.41 -34.46 1.21
C GLN A 1006 -16.38 -33.28 1.33
N CYS A 1007 -16.63 -32.59 0.21
CA CYS A 1007 -17.65 -31.56 0.17
C CYS A 1007 -19.02 -32.22 0.00
N ARG A 1008 -19.97 -31.93 0.90
CA ARG A 1008 -21.35 -32.43 0.82
C ARG A 1008 -22.34 -31.37 0.31
N ASN A 1009 -21.85 -30.36 -0.40
CA ASN A 1009 -22.72 -29.36 -1.02
C ASN A 1009 -23.20 -29.91 -2.37
N GLU A 1010 -24.50 -30.17 -2.51
CA GLU A 1010 -25.09 -30.71 -3.75
C GLU A 1010 -24.91 -29.77 -4.95
N ALA A 1011 -24.76 -28.47 -4.72
CA ALA A 1011 -24.48 -27.48 -5.76
C ALA A 1011 -22.99 -27.40 -6.15
N CYS A 1012 -22.10 -28.12 -5.46
CA CYS A 1012 -20.66 -28.11 -5.72
C CYS A 1012 -20.25 -29.24 -6.67
N SER A 1013 -19.54 -28.91 -7.76
CA SER A 1013 -19.04 -29.89 -8.73
C SER A 1013 -17.87 -30.74 -8.22
N ASN A 1014 -17.33 -30.43 -7.05
CA ASN A 1014 -16.17 -31.12 -6.47
C ASN A 1014 -16.58 -31.95 -5.26
N ASN A 1015 -16.56 -33.28 -5.44
CA ASN A 1015 -16.82 -34.28 -4.40
C ASN A 1015 -15.62 -35.22 -4.23
N ASP A 1016 -14.42 -34.79 -4.63
CA ASP A 1016 -13.21 -35.59 -4.50
C ASP A 1016 -12.82 -35.76 -3.02
N GLU A 1017 -12.25 -36.91 -2.68
CA GLU A 1017 -11.73 -37.15 -1.33
C GLU A 1017 -10.48 -36.27 -1.08
N ILE A 1018 -10.58 -35.41 -0.06
CA ILE A 1018 -9.52 -34.51 0.37
C ILE A 1018 -8.85 -35.11 1.59
N TYR A 1019 -7.57 -35.42 1.45
CA TYR A 1019 -6.73 -35.84 2.54
C TYR A 1019 -6.11 -34.63 3.25
N LEU A 1020 -6.46 -34.44 4.53
CA LEU A 1020 -5.89 -33.45 5.46
C LEU A 1020 -5.21 -34.20 6.60
N ASN A 1021 -3.88 -34.20 6.65
CA ASN A 1021 -3.13 -34.94 7.67
C ASN A 1021 -2.02 -34.09 8.29
N HIS A 1022 -1.56 -34.46 9.48
CA HIS A 1022 -0.48 -33.78 10.16
C HIS A 1022 0.88 -34.08 9.51
N CYS A 1023 1.78 -33.12 9.58
CA CYS A 1023 3.17 -33.33 9.21
C CYS A 1023 3.83 -34.38 10.10
N LEU A 1024 4.62 -35.28 9.49
CA LEU A 1024 5.44 -36.26 10.20
C LEU A 1024 6.47 -35.59 11.14
N ASN A 1025 6.92 -34.38 10.80
CA ASN A 1025 7.76 -33.59 11.70
C ASN A 1025 6.90 -33.00 12.82
N GLY A 1026 6.96 -33.60 14.01
CA GLY A 1026 6.26 -33.13 15.21
C GLY A 1026 6.61 -31.72 15.67
N GLN A 1027 7.70 -31.12 15.18
CA GLN A 1027 8.05 -29.71 15.43
C GLN A 1027 7.46 -28.75 14.37
N CYS A 1028 6.96 -29.28 13.24
CA CYS A 1028 6.38 -28.48 12.17
C CYS A 1028 4.91 -28.11 12.47
N ASN A 1029 4.14 -29.03 13.06
CA ASN A 1029 2.72 -28.88 13.40
C ASN A 1029 1.78 -28.45 12.25
N CYS A 1030 2.26 -28.46 11.01
CA CYS A 1030 1.50 -28.08 9.82
C CYS A 1030 0.52 -29.19 9.42
N ILE A 1031 -0.65 -28.80 8.91
CA ILE A 1031 -1.61 -29.70 8.27
C ILE A 1031 -1.29 -29.76 6.77
N ILE A 1032 -0.87 -30.93 6.32
CA ILE A 1032 -0.68 -31.28 4.92
C ILE A 1032 -2.05 -31.39 4.27
N ASP A 1033 -2.23 -30.66 3.17
CA ASP A 1033 -3.44 -30.63 2.37
C ASP A 1033 -3.15 -31.22 0.98
N SER A 1034 -3.78 -32.35 0.67
CA SER A 1034 -3.62 -33.07 -0.59
C SER A 1034 -4.00 -32.29 -1.84
N ARG A 1035 -4.82 -31.24 -1.71
CA ARG A 1035 -5.20 -30.38 -2.86
C ARG A 1035 -4.02 -29.59 -3.40
N VAL A 1036 -3.05 -29.27 -2.54
CA VAL A 1036 -1.88 -28.44 -2.89
C VAL A 1036 -0.56 -29.20 -2.82
N SER A 1037 -0.53 -30.36 -2.17
CA SER A 1037 0.68 -31.17 -1.95
C SER A 1037 0.77 -32.37 -2.90
N LYS A 1038 1.98 -32.63 -3.43
CA LYS A 1038 2.32 -33.86 -4.17
C LYS A 1038 2.84 -34.96 -3.23
N LYS A 1039 2.71 -36.21 -3.67
CA LYS A 1039 3.29 -37.39 -3.00
C LYS A 1039 4.76 -37.59 -3.39
N CYS A 1040 5.61 -37.98 -2.43
CA CYS A 1040 6.98 -38.40 -2.69
C CYS A 1040 7.01 -39.81 -3.31
N ASP A 1041 8.21 -40.29 -3.67
CA ASP A 1041 8.37 -41.62 -4.29
C ASP A 1041 7.96 -42.79 -3.37
N ASN A 1042 7.92 -42.56 -2.06
CA ASN A 1042 7.40 -43.52 -1.08
C ASN A 1042 5.87 -43.41 -0.85
N GLY A 1043 5.15 -42.65 -1.68
CA GLY A 1043 3.68 -42.55 -1.66
C GLY A 1043 3.07 -41.63 -0.59
N LEU A 1044 3.89 -40.94 0.21
CA LEU A 1044 3.43 -40.01 1.26
C LEU A 1044 3.42 -38.55 0.77
N PHE A 1045 2.41 -37.77 1.16
CA PHE A 1045 2.32 -36.35 0.83
C PHE A 1045 3.47 -35.54 1.43
N ILE A 1046 3.97 -34.57 0.67
CA ILE A 1046 5.08 -33.70 1.07
C ILE A 1046 4.54 -32.51 1.85
N CYS A 1047 5.03 -32.26 3.06
CA CYS A 1047 4.66 -31.06 3.81
C CYS A 1047 5.07 -29.80 3.05
N ASP A 1048 4.12 -28.90 2.83
CA ASP A 1048 4.30 -27.61 2.16
C ASP A 1048 5.14 -26.63 2.98
N ASN A 1049 5.17 -26.78 4.31
CA ASN A 1049 5.97 -25.93 5.20
C ASN A 1049 7.42 -26.41 5.39
N CYS A 1050 7.63 -27.68 5.81
CA CYS A 1050 8.97 -28.17 6.15
C CYS A 1050 9.54 -29.22 5.18
N GLY A 1051 8.80 -29.58 4.12
CA GLY A 1051 9.25 -30.56 3.12
C GLY A 1051 9.33 -32.02 3.60
N SER A 1052 9.12 -32.28 4.89
CA SER A 1052 9.10 -33.65 5.43
C SER A 1052 7.94 -34.45 4.81
N CYS A 1053 8.24 -35.67 4.34
CA CYS A 1053 7.25 -36.57 3.74
C CYS A 1053 7.28 -37.99 4.36
N CYS A 1054 8.46 -38.58 4.53
CA CYS A 1054 8.62 -39.93 5.07
C CYS A 1054 9.92 -40.03 5.90
N SER A 1055 9.92 -40.93 6.88
CA SER A 1055 11.12 -41.25 7.67
C SER A 1055 11.28 -42.76 7.79
N HIS A 1056 12.52 -43.21 7.89
CA HIS A 1056 12.86 -44.62 7.99
C HIS A 1056 12.28 -45.21 9.29
N LYS A 1057 12.39 -44.49 10.41
CA LYS A 1057 11.80 -44.91 11.69
C LYS A 1057 10.27 -45.09 11.62
N MET A 1058 9.58 -44.25 10.84
CA MET A 1058 8.13 -44.39 10.64
C MET A 1058 7.81 -45.65 9.83
N LEU A 1059 8.57 -45.92 8.78
CA LEU A 1059 8.38 -47.08 7.91
C LEU A 1059 8.64 -48.38 8.67
N GLU A 1060 9.70 -48.44 9.45
CA GLU A 1060 10.01 -49.58 10.34
C GLU A 1060 8.89 -49.85 11.34
N ARG A 1061 8.44 -48.81 12.05
CA ARG A 1061 7.33 -48.95 13.01
C ARG A 1061 6.06 -49.46 12.34
N ARG A 1062 5.74 -48.97 11.13
CA ARG A 1062 4.57 -49.43 10.38
C ARG A 1062 4.72 -50.91 10.01
N LEU A 1063 5.88 -51.31 9.48
CA LEU A 1063 6.15 -52.71 9.13
C LEU A 1063 6.06 -53.64 10.34
N SER A 1064 6.65 -53.24 11.47
CA SER A 1064 6.59 -54.02 12.72
C SER A 1064 5.16 -54.16 13.23
N ASN A 1065 4.36 -53.09 13.21
CA ASN A 1065 2.95 -53.16 13.62
C ASN A 1065 2.13 -54.08 12.73
N LEU A 1066 2.35 -54.04 11.41
CA LEU A 1066 1.66 -54.94 10.46
C LEU A 1066 2.06 -56.40 10.70
N LYS A 1067 3.35 -56.67 10.96
CA LYS A 1067 3.83 -58.01 11.32
C LYS A 1067 3.21 -58.53 12.62
N LEU A 1068 3.17 -57.70 13.66
CA LEU A 1068 2.64 -58.06 14.97
C LEU A 1068 1.14 -58.32 14.95
N ASN A 1069 0.39 -57.53 14.17
CA ASN A 1069 -1.08 -57.58 14.14
C ASN A 1069 -1.63 -58.42 12.98
N GLY A 1070 -0.78 -59.09 12.20
CA GLY A 1070 -1.19 -59.89 11.03
C GLY A 1070 -1.78 -59.09 9.87
N GLY A 1071 -1.45 -57.79 9.77
CA GLY A 1071 -1.93 -56.93 8.70
C GLY A 1071 -1.22 -57.21 7.36
N TYR A 1072 -1.86 -56.84 6.24
CA TYR A 1072 -1.27 -56.98 4.91
C TYR A 1072 0.03 -56.14 4.78
N ILE A 1073 1.12 -56.77 4.34
CA ILE A 1073 2.43 -56.15 4.16
C ILE A 1073 2.76 -56.06 2.68
N HIS A 1074 2.81 -54.83 2.16
CA HIS A 1074 3.19 -54.60 0.78
C HIS A 1074 4.72 -54.70 0.58
N ASN A 1075 5.18 -55.31 -0.52
CA ASN A 1075 6.60 -55.54 -0.82
C ASN A 1075 7.44 -54.27 -0.82
N SER A 1076 6.91 -53.16 -1.32
CA SER A 1076 7.63 -51.87 -1.29
C SER A 1076 7.93 -51.37 0.14
N LEU A 1077 7.06 -51.62 1.13
CA LEU A 1077 7.28 -51.18 2.50
C LEU A 1077 8.47 -51.95 3.09
N VAL A 1078 8.54 -53.26 2.81
CA VAL A 1078 9.69 -54.10 3.16
C VAL A 1078 10.95 -53.58 2.49
N LYS A 1079 10.89 -53.24 1.19
CA LYS A 1079 12.01 -52.65 0.45
C LYS A 1079 12.47 -51.32 1.05
N CYS A 1080 11.56 -50.38 1.30
CA CYS A 1080 11.89 -49.07 1.86
C CYS A 1080 12.52 -49.16 3.26
N VAL A 1081 12.14 -50.17 4.05
CA VAL A 1081 12.78 -50.46 5.34
C VAL A 1081 14.17 -51.05 5.13
N ASN A 1082 14.31 -52.15 4.38
CA ASN A 1082 15.59 -52.83 4.20
C ASN A 1082 16.67 -51.93 3.57
N GLU A 1083 16.29 -51.12 2.58
CA GLU A 1083 17.18 -50.20 1.87
C GLU A 1083 17.27 -48.80 2.52
N LYS A 1084 16.65 -48.62 3.69
CA LYS A 1084 16.65 -47.37 4.47
C LYS A 1084 16.20 -46.14 3.67
N LEU A 1085 15.19 -46.27 2.80
CA LEU A 1085 14.73 -45.24 1.86
C LEU A 1085 13.93 -44.09 2.51
N GLY A 1086 14.01 -43.92 3.83
CA GLY A 1086 13.41 -42.79 4.53
C GLY A 1086 14.09 -41.48 4.17
N HIS A 1087 13.35 -40.55 3.55
CA HIS A 1087 13.90 -39.29 3.06
C HIS A 1087 14.42 -38.37 4.17
N LEU A 1088 13.77 -38.36 5.34
CA LEU A 1088 14.20 -37.51 6.46
C LEU A 1088 15.61 -37.86 6.94
N GLU A 1089 15.92 -39.11 7.22
CA GLU A 1089 17.24 -39.52 7.74
C GLU A 1089 18.36 -39.41 6.69
N LYS A 1090 18.01 -39.38 5.38
CA LYS A 1090 18.93 -39.16 4.24
C LYS A 1090 19.14 -37.68 3.88
N ALA A 1091 18.41 -36.74 4.50
CA ALA A 1091 18.38 -35.33 4.09
C ALA A 1091 17.96 -35.15 2.62
N GLU A 1092 17.01 -35.95 2.15
CA GLU A 1092 16.43 -35.84 0.81
C GLU A 1092 15.10 -35.11 0.87
N TYR A 1093 15.02 -33.96 0.20
CA TYR A 1093 13.80 -33.14 0.17
C TYR A 1093 13.28 -33.00 -1.25
N PHE A 1094 11.95 -32.92 -1.37
CA PHE A 1094 11.24 -32.82 -2.62
C PHE A 1094 10.28 -31.65 -2.54
N CYS A 1095 10.08 -30.94 -3.64
CA CYS A 1095 9.17 -29.80 -3.67
C CYS A 1095 7.71 -30.25 -3.59
N TYR A 1096 6.94 -29.73 -2.63
CA TYR A 1096 5.52 -30.06 -2.50
C TYR A 1096 4.67 -29.73 -3.74
N LYS A 1097 5.07 -28.74 -4.56
CA LYS A 1097 4.35 -28.32 -5.76
C LYS A 1097 4.61 -29.21 -6.97
N CYS A 1098 5.89 -29.49 -7.26
CA CYS A 1098 6.32 -30.12 -8.52
C CYS A 1098 7.00 -31.48 -8.33
N LYS A 1099 7.13 -31.99 -7.09
CA LYS A 1099 7.81 -33.26 -6.74
C LYS A 1099 9.32 -33.29 -7.07
N SER A 1100 9.89 -32.24 -7.66
CA SER A 1100 11.32 -32.23 -8.02
C SER A 1100 12.20 -32.31 -6.77
N LYS A 1101 13.26 -33.12 -6.82
CA LYS A 1101 14.29 -33.20 -5.76
C LYS A 1101 14.92 -31.81 -5.57
N MET A 1102 15.08 -31.41 -4.32
CA MET A 1102 15.58 -30.09 -3.96
C MET A 1102 17.08 -30.11 -3.73
N THR A 1103 17.72 -28.99 -4.06
CA THR A 1103 19.15 -28.79 -3.87
C THR A 1103 19.38 -28.13 -2.51
N GLU A 1104 20.35 -28.62 -1.76
CA GLU A 1104 20.76 -27.98 -0.52
C GLU A 1104 21.66 -26.78 -0.86
N THR A 1105 21.23 -25.57 -0.53
CA THR A 1105 21.95 -24.32 -0.86
C THR A 1105 22.83 -23.84 0.29
N SER A 1106 22.48 -24.22 1.52
CA SER A 1106 23.31 -24.11 2.72
C SER A 1106 22.90 -25.22 3.70
N ASN A 1107 23.70 -25.48 4.73
CA ASN A 1107 23.42 -26.55 5.70
C ASN A 1107 21.96 -26.55 6.17
N ASP A 1108 21.25 -27.66 5.92
CA ASP A 1108 19.82 -27.87 6.26
C ASP A 1108 18.83 -26.88 5.59
N ILE A 1109 19.24 -26.18 4.54
CA ILE A 1109 18.39 -25.31 3.72
C ILE A 1109 18.28 -25.87 2.31
N PHE A 1110 17.05 -26.23 1.91
CA PHE A 1110 16.76 -26.87 0.63
C PHE A 1110 15.95 -25.94 -0.27
N GLN A 1111 16.32 -25.83 -1.54
CA GLN A 1111 15.63 -25.00 -2.52
C GLN A 1111 15.28 -25.80 -3.78
N CYS A 1112 14.05 -25.59 -4.26
CA CYS A 1112 13.58 -26.14 -5.52
C CYS A 1112 13.93 -25.18 -6.66
N LEU A 1113 14.69 -25.66 -7.64
CA LEU A 1113 15.11 -24.89 -8.81
C LEU A 1113 13.94 -24.57 -9.77
N ASN A 1114 12.87 -25.37 -9.73
CA ASN A 1114 11.73 -25.23 -10.64
C ASN A 1114 10.63 -24.29 -10.11
N CYS A 1115 10.48 -24.20 -8.78
CA CYS A 1115 9.35 -23.50 -8.16
C CYS A 1115 9.76 -22.42 -7.14
N ASN A 1116 11.06 -22.21 -6.93
CA ASN A 1116 11.60 -21.31 -5.91
C ASN A 1116 11.07 -21.54 -4.48
N VAL A 1117 10.55 -22.75 -4.21
CA VAL A 1117 10.16 -23.16 -2.85
C VAL A 1117 11.43 -23.40 -2.04
N LYS A 1118 11.49 -22.86 -0.83
CA LYS A 1118 12.61 -23.00 0.11
C LYS A 1118 12.12 -23.65 1.39
N TYR A 1119 12.86 -24.64 1.88
CA TYR A 1119 12.67 -25.24 3.20
C TYR A 1119 13.90 -24.95 4.05
N ASP A 1120 13.69 -24.20 5.13
CA ASP A 1120 14.70 -24.00 6.17
C ASP A 1120 14.43 -25.00 7.30
N THR A 1121 15.28 -26.04 7.38
CA THR A 1121 15.16 -27.11 8.35
C THR A 1121 16.16 -27.00 9.50
N THR A 1122 16.99 -25.95 9.52
CA THR A 1122 18.02 -25.71 10.53
C THR A 1122 17.44 -25.69 11.94
N LYS A 1123 16.28 -25.04 12.11
CA LYS A 1123 15.57 -24.91 13.39
C LYS A 1123 15.12 -26.25 14.00
N TYR A 1124 14.99 -27.31 13.18
CA TYR A 1124 14.51 -28.61 13.65
C TYR A 1124 15.61 -29.53 14.19
N LYS A 1125 16.89 -29.22 13.92
CA LYS A 1125 18.07 -29.96 14.41
C LYS A 1125 17.93 -31.48 14.21
N PHE A 1126 17.52 -31.92 13.02
CA PHE A 1126 17.29 -33.32 12.72
C PHE A 1126 18.58 -34.15 12.80
N LYS A 1127 18.50 -35.35 13.38
CA LYS A 1127 19.58 -36.34 13.25
C LYS A 1127 19.48 -37.00 11.87
N ARG A 1128 20.59 -37.02 11.13
CA ARG A 1128 20.67 -37.60 9.77
C ARG A 1128 21.63 -38.80 9.73
N PRO A 1129 21.32 -39.92 10.42
CA PRO A 1129 22.22 -41.08 10.50
C PRO A 1129 22.44 -41.77 9.14
N HIS A 1130 21.61 -41.49 8.14
CA HIS A 1130 21.65 -42.10 6.81
C HIS A 1130 22.03 -41.09 5.72
N ILE A 1131 22.58 -39.93 6.08
CA ILE A 1131 23.00 -38.91 5.12
C ILE A 1131 24.04 -39.43 4.12
N HIS A 1132 24.88 -40.38 4.53
CA HIS A 1132 25.86 -41.05 3.67
C HIS A 1132 25.22 -41.94 2.58
N LEU A 1133 23.93 -42.29 2.72
CA LEU A 1133 23.15 -43.06 1.72
C LEU A 1133 22.32 -42.15 0.82
N ARG A 1134 22.49 -40.83 0.92
CA ARG A 1134 21.88 -39.85 0.01
C ARG A 1134 22.46 -40.10 -1.38
N GLN A 1135 21.60 -40.24 -2.37
CA GLN A 1135 22.07 -40.41 -3.75
C GLN A 1135 22.72 -39.10 -4.22
N THR A 1136 24.05 -39.04 -4.18
CA THR A 1136 24.88 -38.10 -4.94
C THR A 1136 24.86 -38.56 -6.39
N ARG A 1137 24.57 -37.65 -7.34
CA ARG A 1137 24.81 -37.92 -8.75
C ARG A 1137 26.32 -38.08 -8.94
N GLU A 1138 26.77 -39.31 -9.16
CA GLU A 1138 28.06 -39.58 -9.77
C GLU A 1138 28.07 -38.96 -11.17
N THR A 1139 29.11 -38.17 -11.38
CA THR A 1139 29.68 -37.87 -12.68
C THR A 1139 30.16 -39.15 -13.37
N THR A 1140 30.04 -39.16 -14.70
CA THR A 1140 30.66 -40.07 -15.70
C THR A 1140 29.96 -41.38 -16.05
N GLY A 1141 30.02 -41.68 -17.36
CA GLY A 1141 30.37 -43.05 -17.79
C GLY A 1141 29.27 -43.85 -18.47
N ASN A 1142 29.29 -43.81 -19.79
CA ASN A 1142 28.61 -44.71 -20.72
C ASN A 1142 28.79 -46.20 -20.35
N ASN A 1143 27.71 -47.00 -20.37
CA ASN A 1143 27.65 -48.32 -21.03
C ASN A 1143 26.24 -48.91 -20.96
N GLY A 1144 25.74 -49.32 -22.12
CA GLY A 1144 24.38 -49.79 -22.31
C GLY A 1144 24.12 -51.21 -21.85
N LYS A 1145 22.84 -51.47 -21.57
CA LYS A 1145 22.03 -52.54 -22.16
C LYS A 1145 20.64 -52.42 -21.54
N SER A 1146 19.66 -52.15 -22.38
CA SER A 1146 18.24 -52.26 -22.07
C SER A 1146 17.85 -53.72 -22.20
N ASP A 1147 17.47 -54.36 -21.10
CA ASP A 1147 16.55 -55.49 -21.13
C ASP A 1147 15.28 -55.08 -20.38
N GLU A 1148 14.16 -55.38 -21.04
CA GLU A 1148 12.78 -55.12 -20.66
C GLU A 1148 12.41 -55.77 -19.31
N LEU A 1149 11.46 -55.18 -18.59
CA LEU A 1149 10.18 -55.82 -18.21
C LEU A 1149 9.38 -54.99 -17.18
N ASN A 1150 8.13 -54.76 -17.57
CA ASN A 1150 6.88 -54.71 -16.81
C ASN A 1150 6.56 -53.53 -15.87
N ASP A 1151 5.69 -52.67 -16.41
CA ASP A 1151 4.58 -52.03 -15.70
C ASP A 1151 3.77 -53.08 -14.92
N ASP A 1152 3.62 -52.86 -13.61
CA ASP A 1152 2.44 -53.29 -12.86
C ASP A 1152 2.07 -52.15 -11.91
N ASP A 1153 0.95 -51.51 -12.22
CA ASP A 1153 0.20 -50.60 -11.34
C ASP A 1153 -0.13 -51.35 -10.04
N PHE A 1154 0.41 -50.86 -8.92
CA PHE A 1154 -0.09 -51.21 -7.59
C PHE A 1154 -0.44 -49.95 -6.82
N ASP A 1155 -1.75 -49.73 -6.70
CA ASP A 1155 -2.38 -48.84 -5.75
C ASP A 1155 -1.94 -49.21 -4.32
N PHE A 1156 -1.31 -48.25 -3.63
CA PHE A 1156 -1.02 -48.38 -2.20
C PHE A 1156 -2.22 -47.99 -1.37
N PRO A 1157 -2.74 -48.87 -0.50
CA PRO A 1157 -3.75 -48.49 0.47
C PRO A 1157 -3.08 -47.74 1.62
N PHE A 1158 -3.46 -46.48 1.79
CA PHE A 1158 -3.28 -45.69 3.01
C PHE A 1158 -4.60 -45.11 3.45
#